data_AF-A0A7V4HSI9-F1
#
_entry.id   AF-A0A7V4HSI9-F1
#
_cell.length_a   1.000
_cell.length_b   1.000
_cell.length_c   1.000
_cell.angle_alpha   90.00
_cell.angle_beta   90.00
_cell.angle_gamma   90.00
#
_symmetry.space_group_name_H-M   'P 1'
#
loop_
_entity.id
_entity.type
_entity.pdbx_description
1 polymer ?
#
loop_
_entity_poly.entity_id
_entity_poly.type
_entity_poly.pdbx_seq_one_letter_code
_entity_poly.pdbx_strand_id
1 'polypeptide(L)'
;MRKGLWAIGGLIGLAIVGGICWSFAGRAVGGVDAPRQHLPRPVGHVDHAALLTGPFADGPSVTRACLKCHPESAKQVMRTGHWTWAGQKARLPGDQQLVAVGKRNLINNFCIHAGPNIEKCASCHVGYGWKDNAFDFGNAENVDCLACHEQTGAYQKGLAGYPEAGVDLLAAAKSVGRPTRKNCGECHFKGGGGDAVKHGDMDGSMFFPSERIDVHMGREGLHCVDCHRTRDHDIPGTRMASPDDTMPRVQCTDCHLQQPHRDARLDSHTRVVACQTCHIPRMAIDAPTKTYWDWSQAGQDGRPEDPHVYLKGKGSFQYAQNVRPEYYWYNGTGERYLTGQRIDPSTVVAINRPMGGPRDPQAKIWPFKVHRGKQIYDLKYKHLLTPQTWGKGGYWTEFDWDKACRLGSQATGLPYSGQYGFVETVMYWPLSHMVQSADKALQCLDCHSPNGVMDWQRLGYPRDPAFRPDNWIGADRFRVARTGPPAKTAEPGPVKLDLTPGAWRGAATGMIFSPQRIADSALNLANKSSLTQPWDVHAQRLLECASCHPSMDHPAKTVATLRVPLEGASRRVAGGFRSGDRTWRCEDCHRAEATHDWLPYRQAHFARLACEACHIAEVHAPALRKLDWTMLDARGLPRAEWNGLDGDPRDPLVRITGFRPEMVPKPEPDGRPRFAPVNGVTTVFWTEETGEGPGPRRSQAVPQEVLRKAFLAGPNHHPEILKALDRDGDGTLSDAELVLDSPEKIDAARRRLVAVGVTNPDLATSVEQRDLHHGVGPKRTAVRTCESCHGPDSILSDPASGEAYVFGLSRWRWIDVFGAVILGSVTLSAGVHAGLRVWIARRRRRSEGGPGADAAVNQPVPSTLGEGQERERA
;
A
#
# COMPACT_ATOMS: atom_id res chain seq x y z
N MET A 1 32.63 -7.03 -69.36
CA MET A 1 32.91 -7.13 -67.90
C MET A 1 32.19 -6.11 -67.00
N ARG A 2 31.45 -5.11 -67.52
CA ARG A 2 30.79 -4.07 -66.69
C ARG A 2 29.37 -4.38 -66.20
N LYS A 3 28.67 -5.38 -66.77
CA LYS A 3 27.28 -5.73 -66.37
C LYS A 3 27.19 -6.74 -65.21
N GLY A 4 28.26 -7.49 -64.94
CA GLY A 4 28.30 -8.48 -63.84
C GLY A 4 28.58 -7.88 -62.45
N LEU A 5 29.34 -6.77 -62.37
CA LEU A 5 29.67 -6.15 -61.08
C LEU A 5 28.48 -5.47 -60.40
N TRP A 6 27.52 -4.95 -61.17
CA TRP A 6 26.32 -4.30 -60.62
C TRP A 6 25.33 -5.31 -60.01
N ALA A 7 25.23 -6.51 -60.60
CA ALA A 7 24.38 -7.58 -60.07
C ALA A 7 24.93 -8.15 -58.75
N ILE A 8 26.26 -8.28 -58.64
CA ILE A 8 26.93 -8.76 -57.43
C ILE A 8 26.86 -7.69 -56.32
N GLY A 9 27.05 -6.41 -56.66
CA GLY A 9 26.88 -5.30 -55.70
C GLY A 9 25.46 -5.18 -55.16
N GLY A 10 24.45 -5.40 -56.01
CA GLY A 10 23.03 -5.42 -55.60
C GLY A 10 22.69 -6.57 -54.65
N LEU A 11 23.22 -7.77 -54.91
CA LEU A 11 23.02 -8.95 -54.06
C LEU A 11 23.72 -8.82 -52.70
N ILE A 12 24.94 -8.26 -52.67
CA ILE A 12 25.66 -7.99 -51.42
C ILE A 12 24.94 -6.89 -50.62
N GLY A 13 24.44 -5.84 -51.29
CA GLY A 13 23.62 -4.81 -50.65
C GLY A 13 22.34 -5.37 -50.03
N LEU A 14 21.62 -6.24 -50.74
CA LEU A 14 20.43 -6.93 -50.23
C LEU A 14 20.74 -7.90 -49.08
N ALA A 15 21.89 -8.59 -49.11
CA ALA A 15 22.32 -9.45 -48.01
C ALA A 15 22.74 -8.66 -46.76
N ILE A 16 23.38 -7.50 -46.94
CA ILE A 16 23.74 -6.60 -45.82
C ILE A 16 22.49 -5.95 -45.23
N VAL A 17 21.56 -5.46 -46.07
CA VAL A 17 20.28 -4.90 -45.61
C VAL A 17 19.43 -5.99 -44.96
N GLY A 18 19.37 -7.19 -45.54
CA GLY A 18 18.70 -8.36 -44.95
C GLY A 18 19.32 -8.78 -43.62
N GLY A 19 20.65 -8.77 -43.50
CA GLY A 19 21.38 -9.06 -42.27
C GLY A 19 21.19 -8.00 -41.19
N ILE A 20 21.13 -6.71 -41.57
CA ILE A 20 20.82 -5.59 -40.66
C ILE A 20 19.36 -5.67 -40.21
N CYS A 21 18.41 -5.89 -41.12
CA CYS A 21 17.01 -6.10 -40.80
C CYS A 21 16.78 -7.34 -39.92
N TRP A 22 17.56 -8.41 -40.09
CA TRP A 22 17.50 -9.59 -39.23
C TRP A 22 18.15 -9.33 -37.86
N SER A 23 19.21 -8.53 -37.81
CA SER A 23 19.85 -8.07 -36.56
C SER A 23 18.95 -7.15 -35.74
N PHE A 24 18.05 -6.39 -36.39
CA PHE A 24 17.03 -5.57 -35.73
C PHE A 24 15.72 -6.34 -35.46
N ALA A 25 15.35 -7.33 -36.26
CA ALA A 25 14.18 -8.18 -36.04
C ALA A 25 14.39 -9.25 -34.95
N GLY A 26 15.65 -9.60 -34.65
CA GLY A 26 16.01 -10.59 -33.62
C GLY A 26 16.01 -10.06 -32.18
N ARG A 27 15.90 -8.74 -31.96
CA ARG A 27 15.59 -8.21 -30.63
C ARG A 27 14.08 -8.21 -30.45
N ALA A 28 13.57 -9.38 -30.09
CA ALA A 28 12.24 -9.49 -29.51
C ALA A 28 12.12 -8.44 -28.40
N VAL A 29 11.31 -7.41 -28.63
CA VAL A 29 10.74 -6.61 -27.56
C VAL A 29 10.08 -7.63 -26.65
N GLY A 30 10.60 -7.80 -25.42
CA GLY A 30 10.09 -8.77 -24.46
C GLY A 30 8.56 -8.67 -24.38
N GLY A 31 7.88 -9.81 -24.45
CA GLY A 31 6.43 -9.85 -24.39
C GLY A 31 5.89 -9.08 -23.19
N VAL A 32 4.77 -8.40 -23.34
CA VAL A 32 4.11 -7.72 -22.22
C VAL A 32 3.61 -8.78 -21.24
N ASP A 33 4.06 -8.71 -19.99
CA ASP A 33 3.63 -9.63 -18.94
C ASP A 33 2.11 -9.51 -18.69
N ALA A 34 1.40 -10.63 -18.72
CA ALA A 34 -0.08 -10.67 -18.69
C ALA A 34 -0.62 -11.69 -17.66
N PRO A 35 -0.30 -11.54 -16.37
CA PRO A 35 -0.51 -12.59 -15.36
C PRO A 35 -1.95 -13.05 -15.19
N ARG A 36 -2.94 -12.16 -15.39
CA ARG A 36 -4.37 -12.52 -15.30
C ARG A 36 -4.80 -13.58 -16.32
N GLN A 37 -4.14 -13.66 -17.48
CA GLN A 37 -4.49 -14.64 -18.51
C GLN A 37 -4.12 -16.07 -18.09
N HIS A 38 -3.21 -16.20 -17.12
CA HIS A 38 -2.74 -17.47 -16.60
C HIS A 38 -3.49 -17.93 -15.34
N LEU A 39 -4.43 -17.12 -14.82
CA LEU A 39 -5.25 -17.50 -13.68
C LEU A 39 -6.27 -18.58 -14.07
N PRO A 40 -6.50 -19.59 -13.20
CA PRO A 40 -7.51 -20.60 -13.46
C PRO A 40 -8.91 -19.99 -13.43
N ARG A 41 -9.80 -20.49 -14.29
CA ARG A 41 -11.22 -20.13 -14.21
C ARG A 41 -11.83 -20.79 -12.97
N PRO A 42 -12.60 -20.05 -12.15
CA PRO A 42 -13.31 -20.65 -11.02
C PRO A 42 -14.26 -21.75 -11.50
N VAL A 43 -14.21 -22.92 -10.85
CA VAL A 43 -15.16 -24.00 -11.08
C VAL A 43 -16.49 -23.63 -10.44
N GLY A 44 -17.60 -23.87 -11.15
CA GLY A 44 -18.95 -23.63 -10.63
C GLY A 44 -19.27 -24.51 -9.41
N HIS A 45 -20.09 -23.98 -8.51
CA HIS A 45 -20.51 -24.65 -7.27
C HIS A 45 -22.02 -24.95 -7.31
N VAL A 46 -22.41 -26.15 -6.89
CA VAL A 46 -23.82 -26.56 -6.73
C VAL A 46 -24.31 -26.11 -5.36
N ASP A 47 -25.44 -25.42 -5.28
CA ASP A 47 -26.02 -25.03 -3.99
C ASP A 47 -26.47 -26.26 -3.16
N HIS A 48 -25.97 -26.36 -1.93
CA HIS A 48 -26.23 -27.46 -1.01
C HIS A 48 -27.40 -27.19 -0.06
N ALA A 49 -27.98 -25.99 -0.06
CA ALA A 49 -29.01 -25.57 0.90
C ALA A 49 -30.24 -26.49 0.92
N ALA A 50 -30.66 -26.99 -0.26
CA ALA A 50 -31.78 -27.91 -0.41
C ALA A 50 -31.37 -29.39 -0.29
N LEU A 51 -30.08 -29.71 -0.35
CA LEU A 51 -29.57 -31.10 -0.35
C LEU A 51 -29.30 -31.63 1.05
N LEU A 52 -29.16 -30.73 2.04
CA LEU A 52 -28.84 -31.07 3.42
C LEU A 52 -30.01 -30.76 4.33
N THR A 53 -30.66 -31.80 4.85
CA THR A 53 -31.89 -31.66 5.64
C THR A 53 -31.64 -31.51 7.14
N GLY A 54 -30.56 -32.09 7.67
CA GLY A 54 -30.23 -32.06 9.10
C GLY A 54 -31.33 -32.66 10.00
N PRO A 55 -31.23 -32.47 11.33
CA PRO A 55 -30.11 -31.88 12.06
C PRO A 55 -28.87 -32.79 12.07
N PHE A 56 -27.71 -32.23 12.39
CA PHE A 56 -26.45 -32.96 12.55
C PHE A 56 -26.03 -32.94 14.01
N ALA A 57 -25.77 -34.12 14.58
CA ALA A 57 -25.42 -34.26 15.99
C ALA A 57 -23.94 -33.89 16.26
N ASP A 58 -23.07 -34.12 15.28
CA ASP A 58 -21.63 -33.90 15.37
C ASP A 58 -21.00 -33.68 13.98
N GLY A 59 -19.72 -33.29 13.97
CA GLY A 59 -18.93 -33.13 12.74
C GLY A 59 -18.95 -34.37 11.83
N PRO A 60 -18.64 -35.59 12.34
CA PRO A 60 -18.71 -36.82 11.55
C PRO A 60 -20.07 -37.09 10.89
N SER A 61 -21.20 -36.70 11.52
CA SER A 61 -22.53 -36.83 10.92
C SER A 61 -22.73 -35.95 9.68
N VAL A 62 -22.08 -34.77 9.65
CA VAL A 62 -22.02 -33.92 8.46
C VAL A 62 -21.19 -34.62 7.38
N THR A 63 -20.00 -35.10 7.72
CA THR A 63 -19.11 -35.79 6.77
C THR A 63 -19.79 -37.01 6.16
N ARG A 64 -20.49 -37.84 6.96
CA ARG A 64 -21.32 -38.95 6.45
C ARG A 64 -22.35 -38.49 5.42
N ALA A 65 -22.99 -37.34 5.61
CA ALA A 65 -23.92 -36.79 4.64
C ALA A 65 -23.22 -36.36 3.35
N CYS A 66 -22.07 -35.66 3.45
CA CYS A 66 -21.25 -35.26 2.30
C CYS A 66 -20.81 -36.47 1.46
N LEU A 67 -20.39 -37.55 2.12
CA LEU A 67 -19.86 -38.76 1.46
C LEU A 67 -20.89 -39.52 0.62
N LYS A 68 -22.19 -39.26 0.79
CA LYS A 68 -23.24 -39.83 -0.08
C LYS A 68 -23.11 -39.36 -1.53
N CYS A 69 -22.65 -38.13 -1.74
CA CYS A 69 -22.45 -37.53 -3.07
C CYS A 69 -20.96 -37.40 -3.44
N HIS A 70 -20.06 -37.35 -2.45
CA HIS A 70 -18.62 -37.16 -2.64
C HIS A 70 -17.78 -38.33 -2.09
N PRO A 71 -18.02 -39.58 -2.51
CA PRO A 71 -17.44 -40.77 -1.88
C PRO A 71 -15.90 -40.83 -1.94
N GLU A 72 -15.29 -40.16 -2.92
CA GLU A 72 -13.83 -40.13 -3.09
C GLU A 72 -13.14 -38.95 -2.37
N SER A 73 -13.89 -37.92 -1.96
CA SER A 73 -13.28 -36.67 -1.45
C SER A 73 -12.52 -36.88 -0.13
N ALA A 74 -13.07 -37.67 0.80
CA ALA A 74 -12.34 -38.00 2.03
C ALA A 74 -11.06 -38.78 1.74
N LYS A 75 -11.09 -39.79 0.87
CA LYS A 75 -9.89 -40.56 0.48
C LYS A 75 -8.82 -39.66 -0.13
N GLN A 76 -9.23 -38.72 -0.97
CA GLN A 76 -8.36 -37.71 -1.58
C GLN A 76 -7.69 -36.80 -0.53
N VAL A 77 -8.42 -36.36 0.51
CA VAL A 77 -7.86 -35.58 1.62
C VAL A 77 -6.92 -36.44 2.48
N MET A 78 -7.31 -37.69 2.77
CA MET A 78 -6.62 -38.59 3.70
C MET A 78 -5.20 -38.97 3.26
N ARG A 79 -4.89 -38.91 1.97
CA ARG A 79 -3.52 -39.13 1.46
C ARG A 79 -2.61 -37.90 1.58
N THR A 80 -3.13 -36.73 1.96
CA THR A 80 -2.37 -35.46 1.93
C THR A 80 -1.64 -35.18 3.24
N GLY A 81 -0.72 -34.21 3.19
CA GLY A 81 -0.08 -33.66 4.37
C GLY A 81 -1.03 -32.94 5.34
N HIS A 82 -2.19 -32.47 4.89
CA HIS A 82 -3.18 -31.82 5.76
C HIS A 82 -3.82 -32.84 6.72
N TRP A 83 -4.11 -34.05 6.23
CA TRP A 83 -4.62 -35.16 7.04
C TRP A 83 -3.54 -35.84 7.86
N THR A 84 -2.45 -36.27 7.22
CA THR A 84 -1.44 -37.10 7.89
C THR A 84 -0.54 -36.30 8.83
N TRP A 85 -0.42 -34.99 8.61
CA TRP A 85 0.62 -34.12 9.19
C TRP A 85 2.04 -34.69 9.05
N ALA A 86 2.27 -35.53 8.03
CA ALA A 86 3.52 -36.20 7.74
C ALA A 86 3.69 -36.39 6.21
N GLY A 87 3.55 -35.30 5.46
CA GLY A 87 3.50 -35.32 4.00
C GLY A 87 4.86 -35.30 3.29
N GLN A 88 5.97 -35.00 3.98
CA GLN A 88 7.30 -34.97 3.37
C GLN A 88 8.07 -36.26 3.66
N LYS A 89 9.07 -36.59 2.84
CA LYS A 89 10.02 -37.67 3.13
C LYS A 89 11.37 -37.10 3.57
N ALA A 90 12.00 -37.70 4.56
CA ALA A 90 13.35 -37.34 4.97
C ALA A 90 14.16 -38.58 5.32
N ARG A 91 15.45 -38.55 5.03
CA ARG A 91 16.40 -39.59 5.41
C ARG A 91 16.85 -39.45 6.86
N LEU A 92 16.85 -40.55 7.60
CA LEU A 92 17.38 -40.56 8.97
C LEU A 92 18.92 -40.45 8.97
N PRO A 93 19.53 -39.67 9.87
CA PRO A 93 20.99 -39.62 9.98
C PRO A 93 21.59 -41.00 10.26
N GLY A 94 22.51 -41.46 9.39
CA GLY A 94 23.18 -42.75 9.54
C GLY A 94 22.40 -43.97 9.01
N ASP A 95 21.18 -43.78 8.51
CA ASP A 95 20.34 -44.81 7.90
C ASP A 95 19.88 -44.35 6.50
N GLN A 96 19.78 -45.27 5.56
CA GLN A 96 19.25 -44.99 4.22
C GLN A 96 17.72 -45.01 4.17
N GLN A 97 17.05 -45.36 5.28
CA GLN A 97 15.60 -45.37 5.38
C GLN A 97 15.01 -43.96 5.25
N LEU A 98 14.02 -43.83 4.35
CA LEU A 98 13.17 -42.64 4.24
C LEU A 98 11.99 -42.78 5.18
N VAL A 99 11.76 -41.74 5.99
CA VAL A 99 10.61 -41.65 6.90
C VAL A 99 9.71 -40.48 6.53
N ALA A 100 8.42 -40.64 6.77
CA ALA A 100 7.43 -39.57 6.58
C ALA A 100 7.56 -38.55 7.72
N VAL A 101 7.75 -37.28 7.38
CA VAL A 101 7.96 -36.19 8.33
C VAL A 101 6.99 -35.02 8.10
N GLY A 102 6.68 -34.33 9.18
CA GLY A 102 5.81 -33.15 9.17
C GLY A 102 5.45 -32.67 10.56
N LYS A 103 4.36 -31.91 10.68
CA LYS A 103 3.92 -31.33 11.97
C LYS A 103 3.71 -32.39 13.06
N ARG A 104 3.36 -33.62 12.69
CA ARG A 104 3.09 -34.72 13.63
C ARG A 104 4.33 -35.12 14.45
N ASN A 105 5.50 -35.12 13.82
CA ASN A 105 6.72 -35.74 14.34
C ASN A 105 7.97 -34.85 14.25
N LEU A 106 7.84 -33.58 13.84
CA LEU A 106 8.95 -32.61 13.83
C LEU A 106 8.83 -31.61 14.98
N ILE A 107 9.98 -31.24 15.52
CA ILE A 107 10.13 -30.15 16.49
C ILE A 107 10.17 -28.80 15.77
N ASN A 108 9.57 -27.78 16.39
CA ASN A 108 9.81 -26.37 16.07
C ASN A 108 10.30 -25.63 17.32
N ASN A 109 10.83 -24.42 17.15
CA ASN A 109 11.22 -23.58 18.29
C ASN A 109 10.11 -22.60 18.74
N PHE A 110 8.83 -22.94 18.50
CA PHE A 110 7.65 -22.26 19.06
C PHE A 110 7.06 -23.11 20.19
N CYS A 111 5.98 -23.85 19.91
CA CYS A 111 5.31 -24.75 20.87
C CYS A 111 6.00 -26.13 20.99
N ILE A 112 7.25 -26.25 20.52
CA ILE A 112 8.10 -27.43 20.62
C ILE A 112 7.61 -28.62 19.78
N HIS A 113 6.61 -29.39 20.22
CA HIS A 113 6.19 -30.63 19.54
C HIS A 113 4.69 -30.89 19.66
N ALA A 114 4.05 -31.30 18.56
CA ALA A 114 2.60 -31.52 18.52
C ALA A 114 2.16 -32.83 19.19
N GLY A 115 2.92 -33.91 19.05
CA GLY A 115 2.54 -35.27 19.52
C GLY A 115 2.02 -35.35 20.96
N PRO A 116 2.82 -34.99 21.99
CA PRO A 116 2.38 -34.97 23.38
C PRO A 116 1.25 -33.98 23.69
N ASN A 117 0.94 -33.08 22.75
CA ASN A 117 0.02 -31.95 22.92
C ASN A 117 -1.12 -32.00 21.89
N ILE A 118 -1.38 -33.17 21.30
CA ILE A 118 -2.08 -33.26 20.02
C ILE A 118 -3.54 -32.81 20.14
N GLU A 119 -4.20 -33.11 21.25
CA GLU A 119 -5.57 -32.67 21.54
C GLU A 119 -5.74 -31.15 21.39
N LYS A 120 -4.80 -30.36 21.90
CA LYS A 120 -4.84 -28.90 21.70
C LYS A 120 -4.40 -28.49 20.30
N CYS A 121 -3.39 -29.16 19.73
CA CYS A 121 -2.85 -28.80 18.42
C CYS A 121 -3.82 -29.09 17.27
N ALA A 122 -4.65 -30.12 17.41
CA ALA A 122 -5.57 -30.63 16.40
C ALA A 122 -6.80 -29.73 16.18
N SER A 123 -6.96 -28.64 16.93
CA SER A 123 -7.89 -27.57 16.56
C SER A 123 -7.61 -27.01 15.15
N CYS A 124 -6.38 -27.15 14.65
CA CYS A 124 -6.00 -26.81 13.28
C CYS A 124 -5.81 -28.04 12.35
N HIS A 125 -6.25 -29.24 12.76
CA HIS A 125 -6.22 -30.43 11.90
C HIS A 125 -7.51 -30.52 11.10
N VAL A 126 -7.46 -31.01 9.86
CA VAL A 126 -8.64 -31.17 8.98
C VAL A 126 -9.43 -32.44 9.29
N GLY A 127 -9.51 -32.78 10.58
CA GLY A 127 -10.25 -33.93 11.07
C GLY A 127 -10.86 -33.71 12.45
N TYR A 128 -11.64 -34.71 12.87
CA TYR A 128 -12.41 -34.74 14.11
C TYR A 128 -11.92 -35.83 15.05
N GLY A 129 -11.54 -35.48 16.27
CA GLY A 129 -11.24 -36.43 17.34
C GLY A 129 -9.78 -36.82 17.51
N TRP A 130 -8.83 -36.10 16.90
CA TRP A 130 -7.41 -36.40 17.08
C TRP A 130 -6.88 -35.86 18.42
N LYS A 131 -7.01 -36.67 19.47
CA LYS A 131 -6.61 -36.33 20.85
C LYS A 131 -5.37 -37.06 21.36
N ASP A 132 -5.02 -38.20 20.76
CA ASP A 132 -3.90 -39.04 21.16
C ASP A 132 -3.47 -39.97 19.98
N ASN A 133 -2.64 -40.98 20.29
CA ASN A 133 -2.14 -41.95 19.30
C ASN A 133 -3.19 -43.00 18.87
N ALA A 134 -4.39 -43.03 19.48
CA ALA A 134 -5.46 -43.96 19.11
C ALA A 134 -6.36 -43.41 17.97
N PHE A 135 -6.06 -42.22 17.44
CA PHE A 135 -6.80 -41.65 16.33
C PHE A 135 -6.73 -42.51 15.07
N ASP A 136 -7.90 -42.87 14.53
CA ASP A 136 -8.01 -43.67 13.32
C ASP A 136 -7.89 -42.80 12.05
N PHE A 137 -6.68 -42.78 11.48
CA PHE A 137 -6.40 -42.13 10.19
C PHE A 137 -7.04 -42.83 8.98
N GLY A 138 -7.62 -44.02 9.16
CA GLY A 138 -8.33 -44.78 8.13
C GLY A 138 -9.84 -44.51 8.07
N ASN A 139 -10.41 -43.86 9.08
CA ASN A 139 -11.83 -43.54 9.08
C ASN A 139 -12.14 -42.26 8.29
N ALA A 140 -12.78 -42.41 7.13
CA ALA A 140 -13.19 -41.32 6.25
C ALA A 140 -14.19 -40.34 6.89
N GLU A 141 -15.00 -40.78 7.85
CA GLU A 141 -15.98 -39.93 8.54
C GLU A 141 -15.31 -38.91 9.46
N ASN A 142 -14.05 -39.16 9.86
CA ASN A 142 -13.28 -38.25 10.68
C ASN A 142 -12.72 -37.07 9.86
N VAL A 143 -12.85 -37.03 8.53
CA VAL A 143 -12.44 -35.89 7.71
C VAL A 143 -13.36 -34.71 7.97
N ASP A 144 -12.79 -33.54 8.20
CA ASP A 144 -13.53 -32.29 8.37
C ASP A 144 -13.65 -31.54 7.04
N CYS A 145 -14.78 -31.74 6.35
CA CYS A 145 -15.10 -31.02 5.13
C CYS A 145 -15.39 -29.53 5.37
N LEU A 146 -15.91 -29.16 6.56
CA LEU A 146 -16.39 -27.82 6.84
C LEU A 146 -15.24 -26.83 7.05
N ALA A 147 -14.14 -27.27 7.65
CA ALA A 147 -12.94 -26.44 7.88
C ALA A 147 -12.48 -25.67 6.64
N CYS A 148 -12.60 -26.27 5.46
CA CYS A 148 -12.16 -25.66 4.20
C CYS A 148 -13.29 -25.06 3.37
N HIS A 149 -14.53 -25.54 3.52
CA HIS A 149 -15.60 -25.28 2.56
C HIS A 149 -16.71 -24.39 3.06
N GLU A 150 -16.94 -24.27 4.37
CA GLU A 150 -18.05 -23.47 4.90
C GLU A 150 -17.95 -21.97 4.54
N GLN A 151 -19.08 -21.28 4.36
CA GLN A 151 -19.11 -19.87 3.90
C GLN A 151 -19.84 -18.91 4.85
N THR A 152 -20.44 -19.42 5.94
CA THR A 152 -21.04 -18.59 6.99
C THR A 152 -20.00 -17.75 7.74
N GLY A 153 -18.80 -18.29 7.92
CA GLY A 153 -17.76 -17.72 8.77
C GLY A 153 -17.99 -17.94 10.27
N ALA A 154 -18.96 -18.80 10.63
CA ALA A 154 -19.33 -19.11 12.02
C ALA A 154 -18.81 -20.48 12.49
N TYR A 155 -18.24 -21.29 11.59
CA TYR A 155 -17.71 -22.60 11.98
C TYR A 155 -16.35 -22.45 12.67
N GLN A 156 -16.28 -22.88 13.92
CA GLN A 156 -15.05 -22.83 14.72
C GLN A 156 -14.75 -24.21 15.31
N LYS A 157 -13.46 -24.54 15.37
CA LYS A 157 -12.96 -25.81 15.91
C LYS A 157 -12.34 -25.62 17.28
N GLY A 158 -12.74 -26.48 18.21
CA GLY A 158 -12.17 -26.61 19.54
C GLY A 158 -11.14 -27.75 19.65
N LEU A 159 -11.10 -28.36 20.83
CA LEU A 159 -10.16 -29.45 21.15
C LEU A 159 -10.37 -30.67 20.26
N ALA A 160 -9.28 -31.36 19.96
CA ALA A 160 -9.22 -32.52 19.06
C ALA A 160 -9.79 -32.27 17.65
N GLY A 161 -10.01 -31.00 17.27
CA GLY A 161 -10.62 -30.62 16.01
C GLY A 161 -12.15 -30.72 15.98
N TYR A 162 -12.83 -31.02 17.10
CA TYR A 162 -14.29 -30.98 17.12
C TYR A 162 -14.83 -29.56 16.92
N PRO A 163 -16.04 -29.40 16.36
CA PRO A 163 -16.71 -28.09 16.34
C PRO A 163 -16.90 -27.56 17.77
N GLU A 164 -16.77 -26.25 17.97
CA GLU A 164 -17.08 -25.64 19.27
C GLU A 164 -18.57 -25.74 19.62
N ALA A 165 -18.88 -25.67 20.92
CA ALA A 165 -20.26 -25.68 21.38
C ALA A 165 -21.02 -24.48 20.83
N GLY A 166 -22.23 -24.71 20.31
CA GLY A 166 -23.08 -23.65 19.74
C GLY A 166 -22.88 -23.40 18.23
N VAL A 167 -21.97 -24.10 17.57
CA VAL A 167 -21.87 -24.07 16.10
C VAL A 167 -23.12 -24.72 15.47
N ASP A 168 -23.81 -23.98 14.60
CA ASP A 168 -24.90 -24.52 13.79
C ASP A 168 -24.33 -25.32 12.61
N LEU A 169 -24.19 -26.63 12.81
CA LEU A 169 -23.65 -27.55 11.81
C LEU A 169 -24.53 -27.65 10.56
N LEU A 170 -25.85 -27.45 10.68
CA LEU A 170 -26.74 -27.49 9.52
C LEU A 170 -26.51 -26.25 8.65
N ALA A 171 -26.43 -25.07 9.26
CA ALA A 171 -26.12 -23.83 8.55
C ALA A 171 -24.74 -23.90 7.89
N ALA A 172 -23.72 -24.35 8.63
CA ALA A 172 -22.36 -24.51 8.08
C ALA A 172 -22.36 -25.47 6.88
N ALA A 173 -23.00 -26.63 7.00
CA ALA A 173 -23.05 -27.62 5.94
C ALA A 173 -23.83 -27.13 4.71
N LYS A 174 -24.95 -26.41 4.89
CA LYS A 174 -25.70 -25.79 3.77
C LYS A 174 -24.92 -24.70 3.05
N SER A 175 -23.99 -24.05 3.74
CA SER A 175 -23.20 -22.94 3.19
C SER A 175 -21.97 -23.35 2.39
N VAL A 176 -21.63 -24.65 2.36
CA VAL A 176 -20.37 -25.11 1.76
C VAL A 176 -20.19 -24.56 0.35
N GLY A 177 -18.93 -24.32 -0.03
CA GLY A 177 -18.58 -23.68 -1.28
C GLY A 177 -17.09 -23.73 -1.56
N ARG A 178 -16.66 -22.91 -2.53
CA ARG A 178 -15.24 -22.78 -2.87
C ARG A 178 -14.46 -22.17 -1.70
N PRO A 179 -13.33 -22.75 -1.26
CA PRO A 179 -12.54 -22.19 -0.17
C PRO A 179 -12.13 -20.74 -0.41
N THR A 180 -12.27 -19.92 0.62
CA THR A 180 -11.84 -18.52 0.65
C THR A 180 -10.63 -18.35 1.57
N ARG A 181 -10.12 -17.11 1.68
CA ARG A 181 -9.02 -16.79 2.60
C ARG A 181 -9.41 -17.01 4.07
N LYS A 182 -10.70 -16.87 4.42
CA LYS A 182 -11.20 -17.15 5.76
C LYS A 182 -10.95 -18.59 6.17
N ASN A 183 -11.35 -19.54 5.32
CA ASN A 183 -11.19 -20.97 5.58
C ASN A 183 -9.73 -21.36 5.83
N CYS A 184 -8.82 -20.94 4.95
CA CYS A 184 -7.39 -21.24 5.10
C CYS A 184 -6.78 -20.51 6.31
N GLY A 185 -7.18 -19.26 6.52
CA GLY A 185 -6.65 -18.36 7.54
C GLY A 185 -6.93 -18.81 8.98
N GLU A 186 -8.03 -19.52 9.22
CA GLU A 186 -8.35 -20.06 10.57
C GLU A 186 -7.22 -20.91 11.15
N CYS A 187 -6.47 -21.61 10.29
CA CYS A 187 -5.31 -22.41 10.69
C CYS A 187 -3.96 -21.74 10.35
N HIS A 188 -3.86 -21.10 9.19
CA HIS A 188 -2.57 -20.63 8.66
C HIS A 188 -2.10 -19.31 9.29
N PHE A 189 -3.02 -18.42 9.69
CA PHE A 189 -2.70 -17.11 10.27
C PHE A 189 -2.41 -17.22 11.77
N LYS A 190 -3.02 -18.19 12.46
CA LYS A 190 -2.93 -18.40 13.91
C LYS A 190 -1.84 -19.39 14.36
N GLY A 191 -0.86 -19.67 13.50
CA GLY A 191 0.19 -20.64 13.76
C GLY A 191 1.12 -20.23 14.90
N GLY A 192 1.55 -21.18 15.74
CA GLY A 192 2.48 -20.90 16.85
C GLY A 192 1.83 -20.41 18.14
N GLY A 193 0.49 -20.54 18.24
CA GLY A 193 -0.27 -20.24 19.45
C GLY A 193 -1.01 -18.90 19.43
N GLY A 194 -1.10 -18.23 18.28
CA GLY A 194 -1.82 -16.97 18.10
C GLY A 194 -1.65 -16.40 16.68
N ASP A 195 -2.40 -15.35 16.37
CA ASP A 195 -2.29 -14.62 15.11
C ASP A 195 -0.90 -14.00 14.93
N ALA A 196 -0.39 -14.00 13.69
CA ALA A 196 0.92 -13.46 13.29
C ALA A 196 2.16 -14.04 14.03
N VAL A 197 2.00 -14.99 14.95
CA VAL A 197 3.12 -15.45 15.81
C VAL A 197 4.19 -16.15 14.97
N LYS A 198 3.78 -17.09 14.11
CA LYS A 198 4.71 -18.00 13.43
C LYS A 198 5.19 -17.52 12.07
N HIS A 199 4.29 -17.20 11.15
CA HIS A 199 4.67 -16.70 9.83
C HIS A 199 4.85 -15.18 9.89
N GLY A 200 5.85 -14.66 9.18
CA GLY A 200 6.03 -13.21 9.07
C GLY A 200 5.18 -12.62 7.94
N ASP A 201 4.73 -13.44 7.00
CA ASP A 201 4.00 -13.05 5.81
C ASP A 201 2.55 -13.56 5.80
N MET A 202 2.00 -14.00 6.93
CA MET A 202 0.60 -14.46 7.00
C MET A 202 0.01 -14.19 8.39
N ASP A 203 -1.03 -13.36 8.42
CA ASP A 203 -1.75 -12.92 9.62
C ASP A 203 -3.21 -12.54 9.31
N GLY A 204 -3.98 -12.19 10.34
CA GLY A 204 -5.39 -11.83 10.23
C GLY A 204 -5.72 -10.69 9.25
N SER A 205 -4.79 -9.80 8.94
CA SER A 205 -4.99 -8.77 7.89
C SER A 205 -5.24 -9.38 6.50
N MET A 206 -4.85 -10.64 6.28
CA MET A 206 -5.04 -11.35 5.03
C MET A 206 -6.44 -11.95 4.84
N PHE A 207 -7.34 -11.86 5.83
CA PHE A 207 -8.75 -12.16 5.57
C PHE A 207 -9.32 -11.21 4.52
N PHE A 208 -9.01 -9.92 4.66
CA PHE A 208 -9.47 -8.83 3.79
C PHE A 208 -8.34 -7.81 3.55
N PRO A 209 -7.27 -8.21 2.85
CA PRO A 209 -6.10 -7.35 2.71
C PRO A 209 -6.41 -6.20 1.75
N SER A 210 -5.78 -5.06 2.00
CA SER A 210 -5.60 -4.04 0.95
C SER A 210 -4.38 -4.39 0.10
N GLU A 211 -4.22 -3.74 -1.06
CA GLU A 211 -3.02 -3.94 -1.90
C GLU A 211 -1.70 -3.61 -1.17
N ARG A 212 -1.76 -2.78 -0.12
CA ARG A 212 -0.60 -2.46 0.73
C ARG A 212 -0.08 -3.70 1.46
N ILE A 213 -0.97 -4.61 1.85
CA ILE A 213 -0.62 -5.85 2.54
C ILE A 213 -0.15 -6.88 1.54
N ASP A 214 -0.96 -7.15 0.51
CA ASP A 214 -0.61 -8.09 -0.55
C ASP A 214 -1.35 -7.71 -1.83
N VAL A 215 -0.63 -7.48 -2.94
CA VAL A 215 -1.23 -7.08 -4.21
C VAL A 215 -2.07 -8.20 -4.84
N HIS A 216 -1.70 -9.47 -4.66
CA HIS A 216 -2.43 -10.58 -5.24
C HIS A 216 -3.76 -10.78 -4.53
N MET A 217 -3.76 -10.79 -3.19
CA MET A 217 -4.98 -11.00 -2.43
C MET A 217 -5.81 -9.72 -2.27
N GLY A 218 -5.17 -8.55 -2.19
CA GLY A 218 -5.82 -7.28 -1.90
C GLY A 218 -6.22 -6.46 -3.12
N ARG A 219 -5.42 -6.47 -4.21
CA ARG A 219 -5.76 -5.79 -5.47
C ARG A 219 -6.42 -6.72 -6.47
N GLU A 220 -5.82 -7.89 -6.68
CA GLU A 220 -6.33 -8.88 -7.65
C GLU A 220 -7.45 -9.75 -7.05
N GLY A 221 -7.70 -9.65 -5.73
CA GLY A 221 -8.79 -10.35 -5.05
C GLY A 221 -8.58 -11.85 -4.90
N LEU A 222 -7.37 -12.37 -5.16
CA LEU A 222 -7.11 -13.81 -5.20
C LEU A 222 -7.35 -14.47 -3.84
N HIS A 223 -7.88 -15.69 -3.90
CA HIS A 223 -7.93 -16.63 -2.78
C HIS A 223 -6.73 -17.56 -2.83
N CYS A 224 -6.44 -18.24 -1.72
CA CYS A 224 -5.28 -19.13 -1.60
C CYS A 224 -5.25 -20.18 -2.73
N VAL A 225 -6.41 -20.73 -3.07
CA VAL A 225 -6.61 -21.76 -4.11
C VAL A 225 -6.43 -21.26 -5.56
N ASP A 226 -6.32 -19.95 -5.80
CA ASP A 226 -6.03 -19.39 -7.13
C ASP A 226 -4.55 -19.61 -7.53
N CYS A 227 -3.65 -19.54 -6.53
CA CYS A 227 -2.23 -19.83 -6.68
C CYS A 227 -1.91 -21.28 -6.28
N HIS A 228 -2.43 -21.74 -5.15
CA HIS A 228 -2.34 -23.13 -4.71
C HIS A 228 -3.37 -23.98 -5.44
N ARG A 229 -3.18 -24.15 -6.75
CA ARG A 229 -4.12 -24.80 -7.66
C ARG A 229 -4.30 -26.27 -7.30
N THR A 230 -5.36 -26.55 -6.54
CA THR A 230 -5.68 -27.88 -6.01
C THR A 230 -6.29 -28.79 -7.06
N ARG A 231 -5.84 -30.04 -7.11
CA ARG A 231 -6.47 -31.12 -7.88
C ARG A 231 -6.66 -32.33 -6.95
N ASP A 232 -7.83 -32.94 -6.98
CA ASP A 232 -8.15 -34.11 -6.14
C ASP A 232 -7.72 -33.92 -4.67
N HIS A 233 -8.09 -32.77 -4.10
CA HIS A 233 -7.73 -32.28 -2.76
C HIS A 233 -6.22 -32.19 -2.44
N ASP A 234 -5.34 -32.45 -3.40
CA ASP A 234 -3.90 -32.27 -3.26
C ASP A 234 -3.52 -30.81 -3.48
N ILE A 235 -3.22 -30.12 -2.37
CA ILE A 235 -2.91 -28.69 -2.35
C ILE A 235 -1.39 -28.53 -2.55
N PRO A 236 -0.92 -27.97 -3.68
CA PRO A 236 0.51 -27.80 -3.92
C PRO A 236 1.09 -26.71 -3.01
N GLY A 237 2.41 -26.62 -2.95
CA GLY A 237 3.10 -25.56 -2.20
C GLY A 237 3.76 -26.09 -0.94
N THR A 238 5.05 -26.42 -1.08
CA THR A 238 5.89 -26.77 0.05
C THR A 238 6.73 -25.58 0.49
N ARG A 239 6.63 -25.21 1.77
CA ARG A 239 7.40 -24.10 2.36
C ARG A 239 8.90 -24.29 2.15
N MET A 240 9.40 -25.43 2.65
CA MET A 240 10.78 -25.87 2.52
C MET A 240 10.77 -27.39 2.46
N ALA A 241 11.14 -27.92 1.29
CA ALA A 241 11.11 -29.35 1.02
C ALA A 241 12.35 -29.99 1.63
N SER A 242 12.21 -31.23 2.10
CA SER A 242 13.38 -32.05 2.36
C SER A 242 14.16 -32.29 1.06
N PRO A 243 15.49 -32.50 1.12
CA PRO A 243 16.28 -32.79 -0.07
C PRO A 243 15.86 -34.08 -0.79
N ASP A 244 15.34 -35.06 -0.04
CA ASP A 244 14.85 -36.34 -0.55
C ASP A 244 13.41 -36.28 -1.10
N ASP A 245 12.83 -35.09 -1.27
CA ASP A 245 11.42 -34.92 -1.62
C ASP A 245 11.20 -33.98 -2.82
N THR A 246 10.39 -34.42 -3.78
CA THR A 246 10.13 -33.73 -5.04
C THR A 246 8.73 -33.13 -5.07
N MET A 247 8.42 -32.30 -4.07
CA MET A 247 7.11 -31.69 -3.94
C MET A 247 6.93 -30.49 -4.89
N PRO A 248 5.79 -30.40 -5.62
CA PRO A 248 5.46 -29.25 -6.46
C PRO A 248 5.43 -27.94 -5.67
N ARG A 249 5.87 -26.86 -6.32
CA ARG A 249 5.90 -25.51 -5.76
C ARG A 249 5.03 -24.58 -6.58
N VAL A 250 4.39 -23.67 -5.88
CA VAL A 250 3.79 -22.48 -6.48
C VAL A 250 4.93 -21.52 -6.80
N GLN A 251 4.97 -21.02 -8.03
CA GLN A 251 5.99 -20.10 -8.52
C GLN A 251 5.35 -18.81 -9.02
N CYS A 252 6.06 -17.68 -8.88
CA CYS A 252 5.62 -16.42 -9.49
C CYS A 252 5.40 -16.59 -11.01
N THR A 253 6.20 -17.47 -11.62
CA THR A 253 6.22 -17.72 -13.06
C THR A 253 5.12 -18.66 -13.54
N ASP A 254 4.24 -19.11 -12.64
CA ASP A 254 2.98 -19.78 -13.02
C ASP A 254 1.98 -18.79 -13.63
N CYS A 255 2.20 -17.48 -13.41
CA CYS A 255 1.44 -16.40 -14.00
C CYS A 255 2.32 -15.35 -14.69
N HIS A 256 3.49 -15.04 -14.14
CA HIS A 256 4.38 -14.02 -14.68
C HIS A 256 5.42 -14.59 -15.65
N LEU A 257 5.90 -13.77 -16.58
CA LEU A 257 7.09 -14.10 -17.38
C LEU A 257 8.34 -14.25 -16.48
N GLN A 258 9.31 -15.05 -16.90
CA GLN A 258 10.61 -15.20 -16.22
C GLN A 258 11.42 -13.88 -16.19
N GLN A 259 11.19 -13.03 -17.19
CA GLN A 259 11.80 -11.72 -17.38
C GLN A 259 10.67 -10.70 -17.57
N PRO A 260 10.00 -10.29 -16.48
CA PRO A 260 8.79 -9.48 -16.58
C PRO A 260 9.09 -7.97 -16.67
N HIS A 261 10.34 -7.55 -16.53
CA HIS A 261 10.69 -6.13 -16.44
C HIS A 261 10.98 -5.52 -17.82
N ARG A 262 10.78 -4.21 -17.94
CA ARG A 262 11.26 -3.46 -19.12
C ARG A 262 12.77 -3.14 -19.04
N ASP A 263 13.39 -3.28 -17.87
CA ASP A 263 14.84 -3.05 -17.64
C ASP A 263 15.58 -4.39 -17.62
N ALA A 264 16.43 -4.61 -18.64
CA ALA A 264 17.22 -5.83 -18.79
C ALA A 264 18.19 -6.09 -17.61
N ARG A 265 18.57 -5.06 -16.84
CA ARG A 265 19.37 -5.25 -15.62
C ARG A 265 18.55 -5.95 -14.55
N LEU A 266 17.29 -5.57 -14.34
CA LEU A 266 16.40 -6.24 -13.38
C LEU A 266 16.11 -7.67 -13.82
N ASP A 267 15.87 -7.90 -15.10
CA ASP A 267 15.70 -9.26 -15.64
C ASP A 267 16.97 -10.11 -15.48
N SER A 268 18.16 -9.53 -15.61
CA SER A 268 19.40 -10.25 -15.31
C SER A 268 19.48 -10.71 -13.85
N HIS A 269 18.93 -9.92 -12.91
CA HIS A 269 18.91 -10.29 -11.48
C HIS A 269 18.05 -11.50 -11.19
N THR A 270 16.98 -11.78 -11.97
CA THR A 270 16.06 -12.91 -11.71
C THR A 270 16.75 -14.28 -11.80
N ARG A 271 17.97 -14.33 -12.37
CA ARG A 271 18.84 -15.52 -12.37
C ARG A 271 19.39 -15.87 -10.99
N VAL A 272 19.61 -14.87 -10.14
CA VAL A 272 20.34 -15.00 -8.87
C VAL A 272 19.50 -14.56 -7.67
N VAL A 273 18.55 -13.65 -7.88
CA VAL A 273 17.67 -13.07 -6.86
C VAL A 273 16.25 -13.57 -7.12
N ALA A 274 15.59 -14.10 -6.10
CA ALA A 274 14.21 -14.53 -6.20
C ALA A 274 13.28 -13.31 -6.30
N CYS A 275 12.15 -13.44 -7.02
CA CYS A 275 11.16 -12.36 -7.15
C CYS A 275 10.70 -11.85 -5.78
N GLN A 276 10.51 -12.78 -4.83
CA GLN A 276 10.15 -12.54 -3.44
C GLN A 276 11.11 -11.57 -2.75
N THR A 277 12.42 -11.65 -3.02
CA THR A 277 13.42 -10.80 -2.36
C THR A 277 13.16 -9.32 -2.62
N CYS A 278 12.88 -8.96 -3.88
CA CYS A 278 12.61 -7.57 -4.24
C CYS A 278 11.17 -7.18 -3.92
N HIS A 279 10.20 -8.07 -4.11
CA HIS A 279 8.78 -7.74 -4.01
C HIS A 279 8.14 -7.98 -2.63
N ILE A 280 8.87 -8.55 -1.66
CA ILE A 280 8.47 -8.67 -0.25
C ILE A 280 9.51 -7.91 0.61
N PRO A 281 9.56 -6.57 0.52
CA PRO A 281 10.59 -5.77 1.20
C PRO A 281 10.41 -5.73 2.73
N ARG A 282 9.20 -6.02 3.21
CA ARG A 282 8.82 -6.02 4.63
C ARG A 282 7.90 -7.20 4.92
N MET A 283 8.01 -7.73 6.12
CA MET A 283 7.11 -8.72 6.70
C MET A 283 6.46 -8.15 7.96
N ALA A 284 5.41 -8.81 8.46
CA ALA A 284 4.68 -8.43 9.67
C ALA A 284 4.18 -6.99 9.58
N ILE A 285 3.58 -6.61 8.44
CA ILE A 285 3.30 -5.20 8.10
C ILE A 285 2.41 -4.55 9.16
N ASP A 286 1.28 -5.17 9.49
CA ASP A 286 0.31 -4.64 10.47
C ASP A 286 0.28 -5.41 11.79
N ALA A 287 0.60 -6.70 11.76
CA ALA A 287 0.56 -7.57 12.93
C ALA A 287 1.99 -7.96 13.36
N PRO A 288 2.41 -7.66 14.60
CA PRO A 288 3.73 -8.04 15.09
C PRO A 288 3.93 -9.56 15.07
N THR A 289 5.10 -10.01 14.63
CA THR A 289 5.47 -11.43 14.61
C THR A 289 6.53 -11.73 15.66
N LYS A 290 6.45 -12.92 16.29
CA LYS A 290 7.46 -13.34 17.27
C LYS A 290 8.77 -13.65 16.56
N THR A 291 9.86 -13.05 17.01
CA THR A 291 11.23 -13.24 16.48
C THR A 291 12.13 -14.00 17.44
N TYR A 292 11.81 -13.98 18.74
CA TYR A 292 12.51 -14.74 19.77
C TYR A 292 11.54 -15.37 20.78
N TRP A 293 11.83 -16.60 21.22
CA TRP A 293 11.12 -17.27 22.31
C TRP A 293 12.11 -18.00 23.23
N ASP A 294 12.21 -17.56 24.49
CA ASP A 294 13.04 -18.19 25.53
C ASP A 294 12.21 -18.99 26.54
N TRP A 295 12.18 -20.31 26.37
CA TRP A 295 11.54 -21.23 27.31
C TRP A 295 12.30 -21.40 28.62
N SER A 296 13.58 -21.01 28.70
CA SER A 296 14.37 -21.14 29.94
C SER A 296 13.89 -20.20 31.04
N GLN A 297 13.13 -19.18 30.67
CA GLN A 297 12.52 -18.24 31.61
C GLN A 297 11.13 -18.67 32.08
N ALA A 298 10.57 -19.74 31.54
CA ALA A 298 9.24 -20.19 31.91
C ALA A 298 9.20 -20.67 33.38
N GLY A 299 8.05 -20.49 34.04
CA GLY A 299 7.84 -20.86 35.44
C GLY A 299 8.32 -19.83 36.46
N GLN A 300 8.94 -18.72 36.04
CA GLN A 300 9.39 -17.66 36.96
C GLN A 300 8.21 -16.87 37.54
N ASP A 301 8.16 -16.77 38.87
CA ASP A 301 7.17 -15.97 39.60
C ASP A 301 7.54 -14.49 39.68
N GLY A 302 6.55 -13.65 40.02
CA GLY A 302 6.76 -12.22 40.28
C GLY A 302 7.00 -11.35 39.03
N ARG A 303 6.88 -11.92 37.83
CA ARG A 303 6.97 -11.20 36.56
C ARG A 303 5.58 -10.85 36.03
N PRO A 304 5.35 -9.63 35.52
CA PRO A 304 4.09 -9.28 34.84
C PRO A 304 3.85 -10.20 33.64
N GLU A 305 2.65 -10.76 33.54
CA GLU A 305 2.24 -11.53 32.37
C GLU A 305 1.77 -10.60 31.26
N ASP A 306 2.45 -10.68 30.12
CA ASP A 306 2.14 -9.96 28.89
C ASP A 306 2.31 -10.93 27.70
N PRO A 307 1.27 -11.13 26.86
CA PRO A 307 1.33 -12.04 25.72
C PRO A 307 2.46 -11.79 24.71
N HIS A 308 3.06 -10.61 24.70
CA HIS A 308 4.14 -10.19 23.80
C HIS A 308 5.52 -10.09 24.49
N VAL A 309 5.59 -10.21 25.82
CA VAL A 309 6.86 -10.09 26.56
C VAL A 309 7.15 -11.33 27.39
N TYR A 310 6.19 -11.81 28.19
CA TYR A 310 6.38 -12.92 29.10
C TYR A 310 5.07 -13.57 29.50
N LEU A 311 5.00 -14.90 29.45
CA LEU A 311 3.90 -15.67 30.04
C LEU A 311 4.48 -16.75 30.93
N LYS A 312 3.96 -16.94 32.14
CA LYS A 312 4.55 -17.89 33.10
C LYS A 312 4.67 -19.30 32.51
N GLY A 313 3.64 -19.75 31.80
CA GLY A 313 3.64 -21.08 31.17
C GLY A 313 4.52 -21.21 29.92
N LYS A 314 5.09 -20.13 29.40
CA LYS A 314 5.76 -20.13 28.09
C LYS A 314 7.15 -19.48 28.10
N GLY A 315 7.50 -18.68 29.10
CA GLY A 315 8.76 -17.94 29.14
C GLY A 315 8.63 -16.57 28.46
N SER A 316 9.75 -16.04 27.97
CA SER A 316 9.79 -14.68 27.41
C SER A 316 9.83 -14.64 25.89
N PHE A 317 9.40 -13.52 25.32
CA PHE A 317 9.28 -13.32 23.89
C PHE A 317 9.91 -12.01 23.45
N GLN A 318 10.27 -11.97 22.16
CA GLN A 318 10.48 -10.72 21.43
C GLN A 318 9.59 -10.74 20.19
N TYR A 319 8.91 -9.62 19.94
CA TYR A 319 8.08 -9.41 18.77
C TYR A 319 8.63 -8.27 17.94
N ALA A 320 8.39 -8.31 16.64
CA ALA A 320 8.76 -7.25 15.73
C ALA A 320 7.68 -7.04 14.66
N GLN A 321 7.50 -5.79 14.24
CA GLN A 321 6.51 -5.39 13.25
C GLN A 321 7.18 -4.58 12.15
N ASN A 322 6.69 -4.70 10.92
CA ASN A 322 7.16 -4.00 9.73
C ASN A 322 8.68 -4.14 9.53
N VAL A 323 9.17 -5.36 9.71
CA VAL A 323 10.59 -5.69 9.72
C VAL A 323 11.08 -6.15 8.36
N ARG A 324 12.34 -5.85 8.06
CA ARG A 324 13.03 -6.39 6.88
C ARG A 324 13.25 -7.90 7.05
N PRO A 325 13.05 -8.70 6.00
CA PRO A 325 13.49 -10.09 5.99
C PRO A 325 15.02 -10.20 6.08
N GLU A 326 15.49 -11.37 6.48
CA GLU A 326 16.91 -11.74 6.32
C GLU A 326 17.08 -12.53 5.01
N TYR A 327 18.20 -12.33 4.29
CA TYR A 327 18.41 -12.89 2.95
C TYR A 327 19.40 -14.04 2.94
N TYR A 328 19.04 -15.15 2.28
CA TYR A 328 19.82 -16.38 2.23
C TYR A 328 19.77 -17.02 0.86
N TRP A 329 20.83 -17.74 0.48
CA TRP A 329 20.78 -18.68 -0.63
C TRP A 329 19.79 -19.80 -0.35
N TYR A 330 18.96 -20.10 -1.34
CA TYR A 330 17.92 -21.11 -1.25
C TYR A 330 17.64 -21.71 -2.63
N ASN A 331 17.87 -23.02 -2.78
CA ASN A 331 17.54 -23.80 -3.97
C ASN A 331 16.16 -24.50 -3.88
N GLY A 332 15.45 -24.24 -2.79
CA GLY A 332 14.17 -24.85 -2.48
C GLY A 332 14.27 -25.93 -1.40
N THR A 333 15.38 -26.62 -1.24
CA THR A 333 15.47 -27.65 -0.20
C THR A 333 15.98 -27.08 1.11
N GLY A 334 15.75 -27.82 2.19
CA GLY A 334 16.24 -27.42 3.50
C GLY A 334 16.53 -28.61 4.40
N GLU A 335 17.62 -28.50 5.15
CA GLU A 335 17.92 -29.42 6.22
C GLU A 335 16.92 -29.22 7.37
N ARG A 336 16.66 -30.29 8.11
CA ARG A 336 15.77 -30.29 9.26
C ARG A 336 16.35 -31.14 10.36
N TYR A 337 16.23 -30.65 11.60
CA TYR A 337 16.41 -31.47 12.78
C TYR A 337 15.30 -32.53 12.81
N LEU A 338 15.69 -33.80 12.88
CA LEU A 338 14.76 -34.90 13.07
C LEU A 338 14.63 -35.22 14.56
N THR A 339 13.41 -35.45 15.01
CA THR A 339 13.09 -35.70 16.43
C THR A 339 13.87 -36.92 16.95
N GLY A 340 14.66 -36.72 18.00
CA GLY A 340 15.57 -37.74 18.58
C GLY A 340 17.02 -37.65 18.09
N GLN A 341 17.33 -36.82 17.10
CA GLN A 341 18.69 -36.61 16.64
C GLN A 341 19.56 -35.96 17.73
N ARG A 342 20.82 -36.39 17.81
CA ARG A 342 21.79 -35.78 18.72
C ARG A 342 22.18 -34.38 18.25
N ILE A 343 22.29 -33.45 19.20
CA ILE A 343 22.70 -32.06 19.01
C ILE A 343 24.06 -31.79 19.69
N ASP A 344 24.71 -30.71 19.26
CA ASP A 344 25.81 -30.08 19.99
C ASP A 344 25.28 -28.85 20.74
N PRO A 345 25.12 -28.90 22.08
CA PRO A 345 24.58 -27.79 22.85
C PRO A 345 25.55 -26.61 23.01
N SER A 346 26.80 -26.72 22.56
CA SER A 346 27.76 -25.60 22.56
C SER A 346 27.55 -24.61 21.40
N THR A 347 26.71 -24.98 20.43
CA THR A 347 26.40 -24.18 19.25
C THR A 347 24.90 -23.92 19.15
N VAL A 348 24.51 -22.96 18.30
CA VAL A 348 23.09 -22.71 18.00
C VAL A 348 22.55 -23.86 17.14
N VAL A 349 21.54 -24.57 17.64
CA VAL A 349 20.94 -25.71 16.93
C VAL A 349 19.98 -25.21 15.84
N ALA A 350 20.27 -25.54 14.59
CA ALA A 350 19.36 -25.27 13.48
C ALA A 350 18.20 -26.29 13.47
N ILE A 351 16.99 -25.82 13.77
CA ILE A 351 15.77 -26.64 13.64
C ILE A 351 15.50 -26.96 12.17
N ASN A 352 15.74 -25.98 11.31
CA ASN A 352 15.87 -26.17 9.87
C ASN A 352 16.89 -25.17 9.33
N ARG A 353 17.29 -25.33 8.06
CA ARG A 353 18.19 -24.41 7.38
C ARG A 353 17.93 -24.43 5.86
N PRO A 354 17.87 -23.26 5.19
CA PRO A 354 17.81 -23.23 3.72
C PRO A 354 19.11 -23.79 3.12
N MET A 355 18.98 -24.66 2.11
CA MET A 355 20.11 -25.21 1.36
C MET A 355 20.36 -24.46 0.06
N GLY A 356 21.56 -24.63 -0.47
CA GLY A 356 22.05 -23.94 -1.66
C GLY A 356 23.22 -23.02 -1.32
N GLY A 357 23.72 -22.33 -2.32
CA GLY A 357 24.84 -21.41 -2.17
C GLY A 357 25.18 -20.70 -3.48
N PRO A 358 26.19 -19.82 -3.48
CA PRO A 358 26.53 -19.01 -4.65
C PRO A 358 27.04 -19.84 -5.85
N ARG A 359 27.42 -21.10 -5.63
CA ARG A 359 27.85 -22.04 -6.67
C ARG A 359 26.76 -23.03 -7.09
N ASP A 360 25.61 -22.99 -6.45
CA ASP A 360 24.48 -23.86 -6.79
C ASP A 360 23.63 -23.16 -7.86
N PRO A 361 23.56 -23.69 -9.11
CA PRO A 361 22.83 -23.04 -10.20
C PRO A 361 21.30 -23.01 -9.98
N GLN A 362 20.77 -23.80 -9.04
CA GLN A 362 19.36 -23.79 -8.67
C GLN A 362 19.07 -22.83 -7.51
N ALA A 363 20.10 -22.37 -6.79
CA ALA A 363 19.94 -21.48 -5.66
C ALA A 363 19.74 -20.03 -6.10
N LYS A 364 18.80 -19.35 -5.45
CA LYS A 364 18.63 -17.89 -5.53
C LYS A 364 18.69 -17.29 -4.14
N ILE A 365 18.91 -15.98 -4.05
CA ILE A 365 18.81 -15.22 -2.82
C ILE A 365 17.32 -14.98 -2.52
N TRP A 366 16.84 -15.48 -1.38
CA TRP A 366 15.45 -15.45 -0.94
C TRP A 366 15.29 -14.70 0.40
N PRO A 367 14.11 -14.10 0.66
CA PRO A 367 13.79 -13.48 1.94
C PRO A 367 13.25 -14.52 2.93
N PHE A 368 13.71 -14.44 4.18
CA PHE A 368 13.28 -15.30 5.28
C PHE A 368 12.90 -14.50 6.52
N LYS A 369 11.84 -14.94 7.20
CA LYS A 369 11.71 -14.74 8.64
C LYS A 369 12.63 -15.72 9.35
N VAL A 370 13.45 -15.22 10.27
CA VAL A 370 14.28 -16.06 11.14
C VAL A 370 13.78 -15.95 12.57
N HIS A 371 13.30 -17.08 13.11
CA HIS A 371 12.89 -17.19 14.50
C HIS A 371 14.02 -17.84 15.30
N ARG A 372 14.47 -17.16 16.35
CA ARG A 372 15.49 -17.65 17.27
C ARG A 372 14.81 -18.02 18.60
N GLY A 373 15.46 -18.81 19.45
CA GLY A 373 14.88 -19.10 20.74
C GLY A 373 15.69 -20.09 21.55
N LYS A 374 15.36 -20.20 22.83
CA LYS A 374 15.98 -21.17 23.73
C LYS A 374 14.97 -22.23 24.11
N GLN A 375 15.28 -23.50 23.87
CA GLN A 375 14.37 -24.60 24.15
C GLN A 375 15.05 -25.75 24.88
N ILE A 376 14.22 -26.58 25.49
CA ILE A 376 14.63 -27.66 26.39
C ILE A 376 15.27 -28.85 25.63
N TYR A 377 16.33 -29.40 26.19
CA TYR A 377 17.05 -30.57 25.67
C TYR A 377 17.56 -31.48 26.80
N ASP A 378 17.84 -32.75 26.48
CA ASP A 378 18.31 -33.73 27.46
C ASP A 378 19.83 -33.60 27.70
N LEU A 379 20.28 -33.52 28.96
CA LEU A 379 21.70 -33.33 29.28
C LEU A 379 22.57 -34.57 29.02
N LYS A 380 22.00 -35.77 29.01
CA LYS A 380 22.72 -37.04 28.81
C LYS A 380 22.65 -37.50 27.36
N TYR A 381 21.45 -37.63 26.81
CA TYR A 381 21.21 -38.10 25.45
C TYR A 381 21.45 -37.03 24.39
N LYS A 382 21.50 -35.75 24.80
CA LYS A 382 21.80 -34.61 23.92
C LYS A 382 20.88 -34.56 22.70
N HIS A 383 19.58 -34.77 22.86
CA HIS A 383 18.58 -34.45 21.84
C HIS A 383 17.60 -33.41 22.41
N LEU A 384 16.93 -32.68 21.51
CA LEU A 384 15.83 -31.79 21.92
C LEU A 384 14.69 -32.62 22.54
N LEU A 385 14.09 -32.11 23.61
CA LEU A 385 13.03 -32.78 24.34
C LEU A 385 11.65 -32.41 23.77
N THR A 386 10.68 -33.30 23.91
CA THR A 386 9.30 -33.15 23.44
C THR A 386 8.33 -33.09 24.64
N PRO A 387 8.35 -32.03 25.45
CA PRO A 387 7.54 -31.96 26.67
C PRO A 387 6.04 -31.91 26.35
N GLN A 388 5.24 -32.50 27.23
CA GLN A 388 3.81 -32.22 27.29
C GLN A 388 3.61 -30.85 27.97
N THR A 389 3.19 -29.86 27.19
CA THR A 389 2.93 -28.50 27.67
C THR A 389 1.47 -28.30 28.07
N TRP A 390 0.54 -29.00 27.43
CA TRP A 390 -0.91 -28.83 27.65
C TRP A 390 -1.54 -30.09 28.26
N GLY A 391 -2.69 -29.92 28.91
CA GLY A 391 -3.49 -31.02 29.47
C GLY A 391 -3.06 -31.42 30.87
N LYS A 392 -3.63 -32.52 31.38
CA LYS A 392 -3.34 -33.01 32.74
C LYS A 392 -1.84 -33.29 32.91
N GLY A 393 -1.22 -32.63 33.88
CA GLY A 393 0.22 -32.76 34.16
C GLY A 393 1.12 -31.96 33.22
N GLY A 394 0.55 -31.20 32.27
CA GLY A 394 1.29 -30.40 31.31
C GLY A 394 1.97 -29.18 31.95
N TYR A 395 3.05 -28.74 31.33
CA TYR A 395 3.87 -27.64 31.85
C TYR A 395 3.10 -26.33 32.06
N TRP A 396 2.11 -25.99 31.23
CA TRP A 396 1.37 -24.73 31.31
C TRP A 396 0.55 -24.56 32.59
N THR A 397 0.25 -25.64 33.29
CA THR A 397 -0.50 -25.61 34.56
C THR A 397 0.36 -25.97 35.76
N GLU A 398 1.26 -26.94 35.60
CA GLU A 398 2.06 -27.46 36.71
C GLU A 398 3.40 -26.76 36.89
N PHE A 399 3.92 -26.12 35.83
CA PHE A 399 5.24 -25.49 35.78
C PHE A 399 6.41 -26.42 36.16
N ASP A 400 6.24 -27.73 35.98
CA ASP A 400 7.23 -28.77 36.26
C ASP A 400 7.79 -29.35 34.94
N TRP A 401 9.04 -29.00 34.63
CA TRP A 401 9.73 -29.48 33.43
C TRP A 401 10.03 -30.98 33.45
N ASP A 402 10.37 -31.55 34.60
CA ASP A 402 10.70 -32.97 34.70
C ASP A 402 9.47 -33.82 34.42
N LYS A 403 8.34 -33.48 35.06
CA LYS A 403 7.03 -34.12 34.82
C LYS A 403 6.60 -33.98 33.36
N ALA A 404 6.67 -32.77 32.80
CA ALA A 404 6.33 -32.52 31.40
C ALA A 404 7.18 -33.33 30.41
N CYS A 405 8.48 -33.48 30.68
CA CYS A 405 9.39 -34.27 29.85
C CYS A 405 9.15 -35.78 29.98
N ARG A 406 8.80 -36.29 31.16
CA ARG A 406 8.42 -37.71 31.34
C ARG A 406 7.16 -38.07 30.58
N LEU A 407 6.13 -37.22 30.67
CA LEU A 407 4.89 -37.39 29.89
C LEU A 407 5.17 -37.34 28.39
N GLY A 408 5.99 -36.38 27.97
CA GLY A 408 6.47 -36.26 26.60
C GLY A 408 7.21 -37.49 26.08
N SER A 409 8.10 -38.06 26.91
CA SER A 409 8.85 -39.29 26.65
C SER A 409 7.91 -40.49 26.49
N GLN A 410 6.91 -40.64 27.37
CA GLN A 410 5.90 -41.69 27.27
C GLN A 410 5.07 -41.58 25.99
N ALA A 411 4.69 -40.37 25.58
CA ALA A 411 3.86 -40.15 24.39
C ALA A 411 4.60 -40.39 23.07
N THR A 412 5.92 -40.16 23.03
CA THR A 412 6.74 -40.23 21.81
C THR A 412 7.64 -41.46 21.72
N GLY A 413 7.91 -42.13 22.84
CA GLY A 413 8.90 -43.20 22.94
C GLY A 413 10.35 -42.71 22.98
N LEU A 414 10.60 -41.39 22.89
CA LEU A 414 11.96 -40.85 23.02
C LEU A 414 12.44 -40.92 24.47
N PRO A 415 13.68 -41.39 24.74
CA PRO A 415 14.17 -41.50 26.11
C PRO A 415 14.38 -40.13 26.75
N TYR A 416 14.09 -40.03 28.05
CA TYR A 416 14.43 -38.87 28.87
C TYR A 416 15.22 -39.34 30.08
N SER A 417 16.36 -38.70 30.34
CA SER A 417 17.32 -39.09 31.38
C SER A 417 16.92 -38.64 32.79
N GLY A 418 15.92 -37.79 32.92
CA GLY A 418 15.63 -37.08 34.18
C GLY A 418 16.45 -35.80 34.35
N GLN A 419 17.24 -35.40 33.36
CA GLN A 419 18.06 -34.19 33.39
C GLN A 419 17.87 -33.38 32.12
N TYR A 420 17.60 -32.08 32.28
CA TYR A 420 17.37 -31.18 31.16
C TYR A 420 18.21 -29.90 31.27
N GLY A 421 18.45 -29.29 30.12
CA GLY A 421 19.00 -27.94 29.99
C GLY A 421 18.30 -27.17 28.90
N PHE A 422 18.77 -25.97 28.60
CA PHE A 422 18.25 -25.13 27.52
C PHE A 422 19.34 -24.77 26.52
N VAL A 423 19.02 -24.87 25.23
CA VAL A 423 19.95 -24.60 24.13
C VAL A 423 19.36 -23.56 23.18
N GLU A 424 20.22 -22.71 22.63
CA GLU A 424 19.83 -21.76 21.58
C GLU A 424 19.50 -22.50 20.28
N THR A 425 18.47 -22.02 19.60
CA THR A 425 17.94 -22.60 18.37
C THR A 425 17.59 -21.53 17.36
N VAL A 426 17.61 -21.92 16.09
CA VAL A 426 17.22 -21.05 14.98
C VAL A 426 16.36 -21.81 13.97
N MET A 427 15.34 -21.14 13.45
CA MET A 427 14.40 -21.67 12.48
C MET A 427 14.09 -20.63 11.40
N TYR A 428 14.19 -21.05 10.14
CA TYR A 428 14.05 -20.22 8.95
C TYR A 428 12.72 -20.50 8.26
N TRP A 429 12.01 -19.42 7.92
CA TRP A 429 10.70 -19.42 7.29
C TRP A 429 10.75 -18.59 6.01
N PRO A 430 10.76 -19.21 4.82
CA PRO A 430 10.78 -18.45 3.56
C PRO A 430 9.48 -17.66 3.42
N LEU A 431 9.58 -16.45 2.91
CA LEU A 431 8.44 -15.56 2.70
C LEU A 431 7.99 -15.63 1.24
N SER A 432 6.69 -15.79 1.03
CA SER A 432 6.08 -15.92 -0.30
C SER A 432 4.78 -15.12 -0.47
N HIS A 433 4.27 -14.53 0.60
CA HIS A 433 3.09 -13.65 0.60
C HIS A 433 3.50 -12.25 1.08
N MET A 434 2.52 -11.35 1.18
CA MET A 434 2.74 -9.91 1.39
C MET A 434 3.53 -9.26 0.26
N VAL A 435 3.27 -9.70 -0.97
CA VAL A 435 3.89 -9.10 -2.16
C VAL A 435 3.38 -7.67 -2.27
N GLN A 436 4.29 -6.70 -2.22
CA GLN A 436 3.94 -5.28 -2.31
C GLN A 436 3.89 -4.81 -3.76
N SER A 437 3.30 -3.63 -3.96
CA SER A 437 3.23 -2.96 -5.26
C SER A 437 4.63 -2.70 -5.83
N ALA A 438 4.73 -2.65 -7.16
CA ALA A 438 6.01 -2.56 -7.86
C ALA A 438 6.82 -1.30 -7.47
N ASP A 439 6.15 -0.20 -7.13
CA ASP A 439 6.76 1.05 -6.64
C ASP A 439 7.41 0.90 -5.25
N LYS A 440 7.06 -0.14 -4.49
CA LYS A 440 7.65 -0.47 -3.19
C LYS A 440 8.66 -1.61 -3.24
N ALA A 441 8.85 -2.22 -4.41
CA ALA A 441 9.87 -3.24 -4.57
C ALA A 441 11.25 -2.65 -4.27
N LEU A 442 12.18 -3.48 -3.77
CA LEU A 442 13.56 -3.05 -3.55
C LEU A 442 14.17 -2.52 -4.85
N GLN A 443 14.73 -1.32 -4.77
CA GLN A 443 15.44 -0.65 -5.85
C GLN A 443 16.95 -0.91 -5.75
N CYS A 444 17.70 -0.49 -6.76
CA CYS A 444 19.15 -0.73 -6.85
C CYS A 444 19.89 -0.34 -5.57
N LEU A 445 19.62 0.84 -5.02
CA LEU A 445 20.32 1.37 -3.83
C LEU A 445 19.86 0.74 -2.51
N ASP A 446 18.71 0.05 -2.49
CA ASP A 446 18.32 -0.73 -1.33
C ASP A 446 19.28 -1.90 -1.10
N CYS A 447 19.89 -2.44 -2.16
CA CYS A 447 20.90 -3.50 -2.08
C CYS A 447 22.32 -2.96 -2.24
N HIS A 448 22.53 -2.07 -3.21
CA HIS A 448 23.84 -1.59 -3.65
C HIS A 448 24.22 -0.25 -3.05
N SER A 449 24.28 -0.20 -1.72
CA SER A 449 24.72 0.98 -0.97
C SER A 449 25.49 0.57 0.28
N PRO A 450 26.24 1.48 0.93
CA PRO A 450 26.93 1.17 2.18
C PRO A 450 26.02 0.64 3.29
N ASN A 451 24.73 1.00 3.26
CA ASN A 451 23.70 0.54 4.19
C ASN A 451 22.68 -0.39 3.51
N GLY A 452 23.10 -1.07 2.44
CA GLY A 452 22.25 -1.97 1.68
C GLY A 452 21.74 -3.14 2.51
N VAL A 453 20.62 -3.73 2.09
CA VAL A 453 19.97 -4.85 2.78
C VAL A 453 20.73 -6.17 2.63
N MET A 454 21.68 -6.25 1.71
CA MET A 454 22.44 -7.46 1.39
C MET A 454 23.72 -7.54 2.22
N ASP A 455 23.83 -8.58 3.04
CA ASP A 455 25.09 -8.98 3.64
C ASP A 455 25.94 -9.74 2.60
N TRP A 456 26.68 -8.99 1.79
CA TRP A 456 27.46 -9.53 0.68
C TRP A 456 28.48 -10.59 1.11
N GLN A 457 29.17 -10.35 2.24
CA GLN A 457 30.17 -11.29 2.77
C GLN A 457 29.53 -12.60 3.18
N ARG A 458 28.39 -12.55 3.89
CA ARG A 458 27.63 -13.74 4.25
C ARG A 458 27.10 -14.49 3.03
N LEU A 459 26.71 -13.77 1.98
CA LEU A 459 26.27 -14.35 0.71
C LEU A 459 27.42 -14.91 -0.14
N GLY A 460 28.67 -14.79 0.32
CA GLY A 460 29.85 -15.33 -0.36
C GLY A 460 30.42 -14.41 -1.44
N TYR A 461 30.01 -13.14 -1.46
CA TYR A 461 30.62 -12.11 -2.30
C TYR A 461 31.70 -11.37 -1.49
N PRO A 462 32.88 -11.10 -2.07
CA PRO A 462 33.96 -10.40 -1.34
C PRO A 462 33.60 -8.94 -1.00
N ARG A 463 32.71 -8.34 -1.80
CA ARG A 463 32.14 -7.00 -1.65
C ARG A 463 30.87 -6.92 -2.49
N ASP A 464 30.21 -5.77 -2.45
CA ASP A 464 29.08 -5.48 -3.32
C ASP A 464 29.43 -5.72 -4.82
N PRO A 465 28.68 -6.59 -5.52
CA PRO A 465 28.98 -6.98 -6.91
C PRO A 465 28.72 -5.88 -7.94
N ALA A 466 28.03 -4.78 -7.59
CA ALA A 466 27.95 -3.60 -8.45
C ALA A 466 29.32 -2.93 -8.63
N PHE A 467 30.27 -3.16 -7.72
CA PHE A 467 31.61 -2.59 -7.74
C PHE A 467 32.63 -3.55 -8.38
N ARG A 468 32.66 -3.59 -9.72
CA ARG A 468 33.76 -4.24 -10.47
C ARG A 468 34.99 -3.31 -10.57
N PRO A 469 36.23 -3.85 -10.60
CA PRO A 469 37.45 -3.03 -10.61
C PRO A 469 37.58 -2.13 -11.85
N ASP A 470 36.84 -2.41 -12.93
CA ASP A 470 37.14 -1.85 -14.25
C ASP A 470 36.25 -0.66 -14.63
N ASN A 471 35.35 -0.19 -13.76
CA ASN A 471 34.50 0.97 -14.04
C ASN A 471 33.98 1.65 -12.76
N TRP A 472 34.79 2.53 -12.16
CA TRP A 472 34.31 3.38 -11.08
C TRP A 472 34.90 4.80 -11.09
N ILE A 473 34.02 5.79 -11.26
CA ILE A 473 34.20 7.19 -10.85
C ILE A 473 33.27 7.39 -9.64
N GLY A 474 33.84 7.76 -8.48
CA GLY A 474 33.10 8.37 -7.36
C GLY A 474 33.04 7.59 -6.04
N ALA A 475 34.18 7.22 -5.42
CA ALA A 475 34.21 6.43 -4.19
C ALA A 475 34.32 7.27 -2.89
N ASP A 476 34.02 8.57 -2.95
CA ASP A 476 34.34 9.49 -1.84
C ASP A 476 33.11 10.16 -1.19
N ARG A 477 31.91 9.59 -1.36
CA ARG A 477 30.71 10.06 -0.65
C ARG A 477 30.09 8.90 0.12
N PHE A 478 29.74 9.15 1.38
CA PHE A 478 29.10 8.25 2.37
C PHE A 478 30.06 7.50 3.34
N ARG A 479 30.58 8.24 4.33
CA ARG A 479 30.82 7.69 5.68
C ARG A 479 29.53 7.85 6.50
N VAL A 480 29.00 6.75 7.05
CA VAL A 480 27.81 6.75 7.92
C VAL A 480 28.28 6.71 9.38
N ALA A 481 27.76 7.64 10.18
CA ALA A 481 27.97 7.69 11.62
C ALA A 481 27.23 6.54 12.34
N ARG A 482 27.87 5.96 13.35
CA ARG A 482 27.31 4.89 14.19
C ARG A 482 26.11 5.41 15.00
N THR A 483 24.98 4.72 14.96
CA THR A 483 23.82 4.96 15.85
C THR A 483 23.97 4.18 17.16
N GLY A 484 23.76 4.86 18.29
CA GLY A 484 23.76 4.29 19.64
C GLY A 484 22.54 3.40 19.96
N PRO A 485 22.41 2.90 21.20
CA PRO A 485 21.43 1.88 21.59
C PRO A 485 19.99 2.44 21.66
N PRO A 486 18.95 1.57 21.53
CA PRO A 486 17.56 2.00 21.41
C PRO A 486 16.99 2.56 22.73
N ALA A 487 16.28 3.68 22.63
CA ALA A 487 15.55 4.31 23.72
C ALA A 487 14.19 3.62 24.00
N LYS A 488 13.71 3.77 25.24
CA LYS A 488 12.51 3.15 25.83
C LYS A 488 11.18 3.58 25.16
N THR A 489 10.20 2.68 25.21
CA THR A 489 8.80 2.81 24.76
C THR A 489 8.06 3.99 25.40
N ALA A 490 7.39 4.81 24.57
CA ALA A 490 6.47 5.86 24.99
C ALA A 490 5.00 5.42 24.83
N GLU A 491 4.14 5.86 25.75
CA GLU A 491 2.68 5.63 25.81
C GLU A 491 1.91 6.07 24.54
N PRO A 492 0.66 5.61 24.30
CA PRO A 492 -0.14 5.95 23.12
C PRO A 492 -0.61 7.42 23.17
N GLY A 493 0.29 8.33 22.79
CA GLY A 493 -0.05 9.71 22.46
C GLY A 493 -0.65 9.83 21.05
N PRO A 494 -1.12 11.04 20.67
CA PRO A 494 -1.51 11.36 19.29
C PRO A 494 -0.43 10.95 18.29
N VAL A 495 -0.83 10.59 17.07
CA VAL A 495 0.14 10.32 16.00
C VAL A 495 0.95 11.58 15.76
N LYS A 496 2.26 11.46 15.98
CA LYS A 496 3.22 12.54 15.78
C LYS A 496 3.45 12.73 14.28
N LEU A 497 3.18 13.92 13.77
CA LEU A 497 3.56 14.28 12.40
C LEU A 497 5.05 14.58 12.38
N ASP A 498 5.79 13.82 11.58
CA ASP A 498 7.18 14.13 11.30
C ASP A 498 7.23 15.26 10.26
N LEU A 499 7.44 16.49 10.72
CA LEU A 499 7.57 17.69 9.88
C LEU A 499 9.05 17.99 9.55
N THR A 500 9.92 16.99 9.57
CA THR A 500 11.34 17.17 9.24
C THR A 500 11.54 17.44 7.74
N PRO A 501 12.27 18.51 7.35
CA PRO A 501 12.59 18.79 5.95
C PRO A 501 13.47 17.69 5.34
N GLY A 502 13.06 17.12 4.19
CA GLY A 502 13.88 16.17 3.42
C GLY A 502 13.22 14.84 3.01
N ALA A 503 11.99 14.56 3.46
CA ALA A 503 11.37 13.24 3.28
C ALA A 503 9.99 13.23 2.58
N TRP A 504 9.64 14.08 1.60
CA TRP A 504 8.21 14.17 1.21
C TRP A 504 7.89 14.49 -0.26
N ARG A 505 6.96 13.70 -0.86
CA ARG A 505 6.18 14.07 -2.06
C ARG A 505 4.78 14.65 -1.74
N GLY A 506 4.32 14.63 -0.47
CA GLY A 506 3.01 15.16 -0.05
C GLY A 506 3.04 16.43 0.82
N ALA A 507 4.18 16.75 1.42
CA ALA A 507 4.31 17.91 2.33
C ALA A 507 4.12 19.26 1.63
N ALA A 508 4.38 19.35 0.32
CA ALA A 508 4.28 20.60 -0.42
C ALA A 508 2.85 21.01 -0.77
N THR A 509 1.85 20.14 -0.55
CA THR A 509 0.44 20.41 -0.88
C THR A 509 -0.50 20.27 0.31
N GLY A 510 -0.14 19.48 1.33
CA GLY A 510 -1.02 19.19 2.46
C GLY A 510 -2.28 18.39 2.09
N MET A 511 -2.34 17.85 0.87
CA MET A 511 -3.49 17.09 0.41
C MET A 511 -3.41 15.65 0.90
N ILE A 512 -4.50 15.18 1.52
CA ILE A 512 -4.65 13.79 1.97
C ILE A 512 -5.75 13.13 1.13
N PHE A 513 -5.39 12.07 0.40
CA PHE A 513 -6.36 11.26 -0.35
C PHE A 513 -6.74 10.03 0.48
N SER A 514 -7.86 10.12 1.21
CA SER A 514 -8.32 9.04 2.10
C SER A 514 -9.85 9.01 2.23
N PRO A 515 -10.47 7.82 2.30
CA PRO A 515 -11.90 7.68 2.58
C PRO A 515 -12.27 7.97 4.04
N GLN A 516 -11.29 8.02 4.95
CA GLN A 516 -11.52 8.24 6.37
C GLN A 516 -12.13 9.63 6.63
N ARG A 517 -13.06 9.74 7.59
CA ARG A 517 -13.53 11.04 8.07
C ARG A 517 -12.39 11.76 8.79
N ILE A 518 -12.27 13.07 8.56
CA ILE A 518 -11.21 13.89 9.16
C ILE A 518 -11.28 13.82 10.70
N ALA A 519 -12.49 13.85 11.27
CA ALA A 519 -12.75 13.73 12.71
C ALA A 519 -12.25 12.40 13.33
N ASP A 520 -12.19 11.33 12.55
CA ASP A 520 -11.77 10.00 13.02
C ASP A 520 -10.25 9.79 12.90
N SER A 521 -9.52 10.75 12.31
CA SER A 521 -8.07 10.65 12.18
C SER A 521 -7.38 10.67 13.55
N ALA A 522 -6.16 10.16 13.66
CA ALA A 522 -5.37 10.25 14.90
C ALA A 522 -4.62 11.59 15.05
N LEU A 523 -4.90 12.56 14.18
CA LEU A 523 -4.22 13.85 14.12
C LEU A 523 -4.76 14.85 15.16
N ASN A 524 -3.89 15.74 15.64
CA ASN A 524 -4.26 16.81 16.58
C ASN A 524 -4.87 18.03 15.85
N LEU A 525 -6.13 17.89 15.41
CA LEU A 525 -6.82 18.90 14.58
C LEU A 525 -7.62 19.90 15.41
N ALA A 526 -7.59 21.18 15.02
CA ALA A 526 -8.52 22.19 15.49
C ALA A 526 -9.95 21.84 15.07
N ASN A 527 -10.92 22.00 15.98
CA ASN A 527 -12.33 21.73 15.74
C ASN A 527 -12.62 20.32 15.16
N LYS A 528 -11.79 19.33 15.52
CA LYS A 528 -11.82 17.99 14.95
C LYS A 528 -13.20 17.35 14.90
N SER A 529 -13.98 17.50 15.98
CA SER A 529 -15.33 16.93 16.09
C SER A 529 -16.31 17.48 15.03
N SER A 530 -16.10 18.69 14.50
CA SER A 530 -16.94 19.25 13.43
C SER A 530 -16.52 18.80 12.03
N LEU A 531 -15.33 18.22 11.85
CA LEU A 531 -14.78 17.82 10.55
C LEU A 531 -15.27 16.42 10.13
N THR A 532 -16.58 16.30 9.92
CA THR A 532 -17.26 15.01 9.65
C THR A 532 -17.14 14.53 8.20
N GLN A 533 -16.62 15.35 7.29
CA GLN A 533 -16.33 14.99 5.91
C GLN A 533 -15.16 13.98 5.79
N PRO A 534 -15.11 13.17 4.72
CA PRO A 534 -13.89 12.43 4.38
C PRO A 534 -12.76 13.41 4.01
N TRP A 535 -11.51 12.94 4.06
CA TRP A 535 -10.39 13.68 3.50
C TRP A 535 -10.57 13.95 2.00
N ASP A 536 -11.10 12.97 1.25
CA ASP A 536 -11.48 13.15 -0.15
C ASP A 536 -12.75 12.35 -0.51
N VAL A 537 -13.71 12.99 -1.17
CA VAL A 537 -15.00 12.35 -1.53
C VAL A 537 -14.85 11.29 -2.61
N HIS A 538 -13.85 11.39 -3.49
CA HIS A 538 -13.56 10.38 -4.51
C HIS A 538 -12.96 9.14 -3.85
N ALA A 539 -12.03 9.32 -2.92
CA ALA A 539 -11.51 8.23 -2.09
C ALA A 539 -12.64 7.55 -1.29
N GLN A 540 -13.56 8.32 -0.70
CA GLN A 540 -14.74 7.78 -0.02
C GLN A 540 -15.64 6.93 -0.94
N ARG A 541 -15.68 7.27 -2.23
CA ARG A 541 -16.40 6.49 -3.27
C ARG A 541 -15.58 5.33 -3.81
N LEU A 542 -14.45 5.00 -3.18
CA LEU A 542 -13.54 3.92 -3.56
C LEU A 542 -12.92 4.14 -4.95
N LEU A 543 -12.79 5.40 -5.40
CA LEU A 543 -12.03 5.70 -6.60
C LEU A 543 -10.53 5.60 -6.28
N GLU A 544 -9.82 4.83 -7.11
CA GLU A 544 -8.38 4.65 -7.04
C GLU A 544 -7.66 5.80 -7.78
N CYS A 545 -6.37 6.02 -7.52
CA CYS A 545 -5.57 7.01 -8.27
C CYS A 545 -5.69 6.81 -9.79
N ALA A 546 -5.67 5.55 -10.26
CA ALA A 546 -5.80 5.20 -11.68
C ALA A 546 -7.20 5.47 -12.27
N SER A 547 -8.21 5.74 -11.43
CA SER A 547 -9.56 6.13 -11.88
C SER A 547 -9.61 7.55 -12.41
N CYS A 548 -8.67 8.41 -11.98
CA CYS A 548 -8.54 9.80 -12.42
C CYS A 548 -7.23 10.04 -13.18
N HIS A 549 -6.19 9.22 -12.95
CA HIS A 549 -4.91 9.26 -13.67
C HIS A 549 -4.79 8.05 -14.62
N PRO A 550 -5.51 8.06 -15.77
CA PRO A 550 -5.42 6.96 -16.72
C PRO A 550 -4.01 6.91 -17.33
N SER A 551 -3.41 5.72 -17.34
CA SER A 551 -2.19 5.47 -18.11
C SER A 551 -2.52 4.75 -19.42
N MET A 552 -1.88 5.19 -20.51
CA MET A 552 -1.93 4.52 -21.81
C MET A 552 -1.43 3.07 -21.77
N ASP A 553 -0.68 2.69 -20.74
CA ASP A 553 -0.24 1.31 -20.51
C ASP A 553 -1.35 0.38 -19.94
N HIS A 554 -2.56 0.90 -19.62
CA HIS A 554 -3.69 0.12 -19.09
C HIS A 554 -5.09 0.50 -19.67
N PRO A 555 -5.33 0.32 -20.99
CA PRO A 555 -6.56 0.75 -21.66
C PRO A 555 -7.85 0.08 -21.14
N ALA A 556 -7.77 -1.12 -20.56
CA ALA A 556 -8.93 -1.82 -20.02
C ALA A 556 -9.54 -1.13 -18.78
N LYS A 557 -8.72 -0.50 -17.92
CA LYS A 557 -9.21 0.28 -16.77
C LYS A 557 -9.85 1.59 -17.24
N THR A 558 -9.25 2.25 -18.23
CA THR A 558 -9.81 3.47 -18.87
C THR A 558 -11.20 3.22 -19.46
N VAL A 559 -11.40 2.06 -20.09
CA VAL A 559 -12.69 1.65 -20.71
C VAL A 559 -13.74 1.28 -19.66
N ALA A 560 -13.35 0.59 -18.59
CA ALA A 560 -14.25 0.20 -17.51
C ALA A 560 -14.81 1.42 -16.76
N THR A 561 -13.99 2.44 -16.51
CA THR A 561 -14.43 3.65 -15.79
C THR A 561 -15.34 4.54 -16.66
N LEU A 562 -15.15 4.59 -17.98
CA LEU A 562 -15.95 5.45 -18.88
C LEU A 562 -17.29 4.84 -19.34
N ARG A 563 -17.54 3.54 -19.10
CA ARG A 563 -18.70 2.80 -19.64
C ARG A 563 -18.97 3.06 -21.14
N VAL A 564 -17.91 3.21 -21.94
CA VAL A 564 -18.01 3.40 -23.40
C VAL A 564 -17.18 2.36 -24.16
N PRO A 565 -17.55 2.01 -25.40
CA PRO A 565 -16.79 1.08 -26.23
C PRO A 565 -15.35 1.55 -26.49
N LEU A 566 -14.43 0.59 -26.65
CA LEU A 566 -12.99 0.79 -26.91
C LEU A 566 -12.68 1.80 -28.03
N GLU A 567 -13.46 1.81 -29.12
CA GLU A 567 -13.27 2.76 -30.23
C GLU A 567 -13.61 4.21 -29.85
N GLY A 568 -14.59 4.42 -28.96
CA GLY A 568 -14.96 5.74 -28.44
C GLY A 568 -13.96 6.28 -27.42
N ALA A 569 -13.40 5.39 -26.58
CA ALA A 569 -12.30 5.71 -25.67
C ALA A 569 -11.02 6.04 -26.46
N SER A 570 -10.72 5.26 -27.50
CA SER A 570 -9.54 5.46 -28.36
C SER A 570 -9.60 6.77 -29.15
N ARG A 571 -10.77 7.19 -29.66
CA ARG A 571 -10.93 8.49 -30.35
C ARG A 571 -10.79 9.70 -29.42
N ARG A 572 -11.29 9.61 -28.17
CA ARG A 572 -11.10 10.69 -27.17
C ARG A 572 -9.65 10.81 -26.70
N VAL A 573 -8.94 9.69 -26.68
CA VAL A 573 -7.51 9.61 -26.32
C VAL A 573 -6.60 10.01 -27.49
N ALA A 574 -6.96 9.70 -28.74
CA ALA A 574 -6.16 9.99 -29.93
C ALA A 574 -6.26 11.45 -30.44
N GLY A 575 -7.29 12.22 -30.06
CA GLY A 575 -7.54 13.57 -30.54
C GLY A 575 -6.61 14.68 -30.04
N GLY A 576 -5.51 14.37 -29.33
CA GLY A 576 -4.64 15.37 -28.71
C GLY A 576 -3.20 14.92 -28.55
N PHE A 577 -2.51 14.67 -29.66
CA PHE A 577 -1.15 14.12 -29.73
C PHE A 577 -0.03 15.13 -29.39
N ARG A 578 -0.22 16.00 -28.38
CA ARG A 578 0.83 16.89 -27.86
C ARG A 578 0.76 16.98 -26.33
N SER A 579 1.81 16.48 -25.68
CA SER A 579 2.05 16.32 -24.23
C SER A 579 1.44 15.07 -23.57
N GLY A 580 2.31 14.18 -23.09
CA GLY A 580 2.01 12.86 -22.54
C GLY A 580 1.57 12.84 -21.08
N ASP A 581 0.75 13.80 -20.65
CA ASP A 581 0.17 13.83 -19.30
C ASP A 581 -1.28 14.30 -19.40
N ARG A 582 -2.23 13.35 -19.48
CA ARG A 582 -3.65 13.68 -19.32
C ARG A 582 -4.20 12.95 -18.12
N THR A 583 -4.14 13.63 -16.98
CA THR A 583 -5.03 13.36 -15.86
C THR A 583 -6.44 13.74 -16.29
N TRP A 584 -7.43 12.89 -15.97
CA TRP A 584 -8.83 13.22 -16.21
C TRP A 584 -9.27 14.40 -15.36
N ARG A 585 -10.17 15.20 -15.94
CA ARG A 585 -10.70 16.41 -15.34
C ARG A 585 -12.06 16.13 -14.70
N CYS A 586 -12.51 17.06 -13.87
CA CYS A 586 -13.84 16.97 -13.28
C CYS A 586 -14.93 16.79 -14.35
N GLU A 587 -14.82 17.49 -15.48
CA GLU A 587 -15.80 17.45 -16.57
C GLU A 587 -15.84 16.13 -17.34
N ASP A 588 -14.80 15.29 -17.23
CA ASP A 588 -14.78 13.96 -17.85
C ASP A 588 -15.79 13.00 -17.18
N CYS A 589 -16.14 13.27 -15.92
CA CYS A 589 -17.07 12.46 -15.12
C CYS A 589 -18.31 13.23 -14.64
N HIS A 590 -18.24 14.57 -14.54
CA HIS A 590 -19.29 15.42 -14.01
C HIS A 590 -19.91 16.32 -15.08
N ARG A 591 -21.24 16.40 -15.09
CA ARG A 591 -21.98 17.38 -15.89
C ARG A 591 -22.28 18.61 -15.03
N ALA A 592 -21.38 19.59 -15.09
CA ALA A 592 -21.46 20.80 -14.27
C ALA A 592 -22.79 21.56 -14.50
N GLU A 593 -23.23 21.67 -15.74
CA GLU A 593 -24.43 22.43 -16.13
C GLU A 593 -25.74 21.83 -15.59
N ALA A 594 -25.77 20.53 -15.33
CA ALA A 594 -26.96 19.80 -14.87
C ALA A 594 -27.12 19.78 -13.33
N THR A 595 -26.09 20.23 -12.58
CA THR A 595 -26.02 20.02 -11.13
C THR A 595 -25.82 21.31 -10.32
N HIS A 596 -25.59 22.44 -11.01
CA HIS A 596 -25.25 23.72 -10.39
C HIS A 596 -26.34 24.79 -10.53
N ASP A 597 -27.62 24.40 -10.59
CA ASP A 597 -28.72 25.35 -10.86
C ASP A 597 -28.78 26.57 -9.92
N TRP A 598 -28.23 26.42 -8.73
CA TRP A 598 -28.09 27.44 -7.70
C TRP A 598 -27.14 28.58 -8.06
N LEU A 599 -26.20 28.39 -8.99
CA LEU A 599 -25.16 29.37 -9.33
C LEU A 599 -25.67 30.32 -10.42
N PRO A 600 -25.77 31.64 -10.17
CA PRO A 600 -26.10 32.61 -11.22
C PRO A 600 -24.97 32.71 -12.25
N TYR A 601 -25.32 33.03 -13.51
CA TYR A 601 -24.33 33.21 -14.59
C TYR A 601 -23.31 32.06 -14.68
N ARG A 602 -23.77 30.80 -14.63
CA ARG A 602 -22.92 29.59 -14.54
C ARG A 602 -21.79 29.55 -15.57
N GLN A 603 -22.09 29.93 -16.80
CA GLN A 603 -21.11 29.94 -17.88
C GLN A 603 -19.98 30.94 -17.62
N ALA A 604 -20.26 32.09 -17.02
CA ALA A 604 -19.24 33.07 -16.66
C ALA A 604 -18.34 32.55 -15.53
N HIS A 605 -18.92 31.86 -14.53
CA HIS A 605 -18.16 31.24 -13.45
C HIS A 605 -17.29 30.09 -13.96
N PHE A 606 -17.82 29.14 -14.73
CA PHE A 606 -17.04 28.03 -15.28
C PHE A 606 -15.95 28.48 -16.27
N ALA A 607 -16.12 29.66 -16.90
CA ALA A 607 -15.09 30.24 -17.74
C ALA A 607 -13.92 30.87 -16.96
N ARG A 608 -14.08 31.11 -15.65
CA ARG A 608 -13.09 31.82 -14.81
C ARG A 608 -12.64 31.03 -13.58
N LEU A 609 -13.37 30.00 -13.16
CA LEU A 609 -13.07 29.19 -11.97
C LEU A 609 -12.86 27.73 -12.38
N ALA A 610 -11.79 27.12 -11.87
CA ALA A 610 -11.64 25.66 -11.87
C ALA A 610 -12.66 25.04 -10.91
N CYS A 611 -13.05 23.78 -11.14
CA CYS A 611 -13.99 23.09 -10.23
C CYS A 611 -13.41 23.04 -8.81
N GLU A 612 -12.11 22.78 -8.70
CA GLU A 612 -11.34 22.72 -7.48
C GLU A 612 -11.43 24.01 -6.65
N ALA A 613 -11.58 25.19 -7.28
CA ALA A 613 -11.69 26.46 -6.57
C ALA A 613 -12.91 26.50 -5.62
N CYS A 614 -14.00 25.84 -5.99
CA CYS A 614 -15.20 25.74 -5.13
C CYS A 614 -15.18 24.50 -4.24
N HIS A 615 -14.44 23.46 -4.64
CA HIS A 615 -14.51 22.11 -4.07
C HIS A 615 -13.33 21.74 -3.14
N ILE A 616 -12.26 22.54 -3.15
CA ILE A 616 -11.07 22.46 -2.28
C ILE A 616 -10.85 23.84 -1.63
N ALA A 617 -11.85 24.31 -0.89
CA ALA A 617 -11.85 25.65 -0.30
C ALA A 617 -10.98 25.76 0.97
N GLU A 618 -10.67 24.62 1.59
CA GLU A 618 -9.86 24.53 2.79
C GLU A 618 -9.11 23.20 2.78
N VAL A 619 -7.84 23.25 3.21
CA VAL A 619 -6.97 22.08 3.37
C VAL A 619 -6.81 21.83 4.86
N HIS A 620 -7.16 20.64 5.33
CA HIS A 620 -7.16 20.30 6.77
C HIS A 620 -5.88 19.61 7.26
N ALA A 621 -4.77 19.76 6.53
CA ALA A 621 -3.46 19.25 6.91
C ALA A 621 -2.38 20.33 6.69
N PRO A 622 -1.21 20.22 7.35
CA PRO A 622 -0.15 21.18 7.14
C PRO A 622 0.47 21.05 5.74
N ALA A 623 0.88 22.18 5.17
CA ALA A 623 1.61 22.21 3.91
C ALA A 623 2.82 23.13 4.02
N LEU A 624 3.91 22.80 3.34
CA LEU A 624 5.13 23.59 3.34
C LEU A 624 4.87 24.96 2.73
N ARG A 625 5.23 26.03 3.45
CA ARG A 625 5.08 27.43 3.01
C ARG A 625 6.41 28.00 2.54
N LYS A 626 7.48 27.74 3.29
CA LYS A 626 8.81 28.27 2.98
C LYS A 626 9.91 27.28 3.33
N LEU A 627 10.93 27.21 2.49
CA LEU A 627 12.23 26.60 2.76
C LEU A 627 13.30 27.67 2.73
N ASP A 628 14.04 27.80 3.82
CA ASP A 628 15.09 28.78 3.97
C ASP A 628 16.43 28.06 4.12
N TRP A 629 17.16 27.98 3.00
CA TRP A 629 18.49 27.39 2.89
C TRP A 629 19.60 28.39 3.18
N THR A 630 19.26 29.60 3.62
CA THR A 630 20.28 30.63 3.86
C THR A 630 21.17 30.31 5.05
N MET A 631 20.65 29.51 5.99
CA MET A 631 21.35 28.91 7.13
C MET A 631 20.91 27.46 7.32
N LEU A 632 21.71 26.70 8.06
CA LEU A 632 21.39 25.32 8.44
C LEU A 632 21.33 25.20 9.96
N ASP A 633 20.45 24.34 10.46
CA ASP A 633 20.47 23.94 11.87
C ASP A 633 21.67 23.02 12.18
N ALA A 634 21.85 22.63 13.46
CA ALA A 634 22.94 21.75 13.88
C ALA A 634 22.90 20.35 13.22
N ARG A 635 21.73 19.92 12.74
CA ARG A 635 21.56 18.68 11.96
C ARG A 635 21.93 18.87 10.48
N GLY A 636 22.07 20.12 10.05
CA GLY A 636 22.37 20.57 8.71
C GLY A 636 21.16 20.56 7.77
N LEU A 637 19.97 20.79 8.32
CA LEU A 637 18.71 20.95 7.60
C LEU A 637 18.35 22.45 7.48
N PRO A 638 17.63 22.86 6.42
CA PRO A 638 17.14 24.23 6.27
C PRO A 638 16.02 24.51 7.27
N ARG A 639 15.74 25.79 7.52
CA ARG A 639 14.52 26.17 8.24
C ARG A 639 13.32 25.97 7.32
N ALA A 640 12.24 25.40 7.86
CA ALA A 640 10.98 25.23 7.16
C ALA A 640 9.85 25.93 7.90
N GLU A 641 9.01 26.65 7.16
CA GLU A 641 7.77 27.24 7.65
C GLU A 641 6.59 26.52 7.00
N TRP A 642 5.49 26.35 7.75
CA TRP A 642 4.35 25.54 7.35
C TRP A 642 3.05 26.36 7.43
N ASN A 643 2.17 26.15 6.46
CA ASN A 643 0.77 26.53 6.52
C ASN A 643 -0.01 25.54 7.37
N GLY A 644 -1.05 26.02 8.06
CA GLY A 644 -2.03 25.18 8.75
C GLY A 644 -1.57 24.54 10.06
N LEU A 645 -0.64 25.18 10.76
CA LEU A 645 -0.21 24.83 12.12
C LEU A 645 -0.42 26.02 13.07
N ASP A 646 -0.71 25.69 14.33
CA ASP A 646 -0.77 26.60 15.47
C ASP A 646 0.23 26.09 16.52
N GLY A 647 1.44 26.66 16.51
CA GLY A 647 2.55 26.29 17.38
C GLY A 647 3.84 25.92 16.64
N ASP A 648 4.82 25.39 17.38
CA ASP A 648 6.13 25.01 16.85
C ASP A 648 6.01 23.73 16.00
N PRO A 649 6.39 23.72 14.71
CA PRO A 649 6.34 22.52 13.86
C PRO A 649 7.26 21.38 14.35
N ARG A 650 8.18 21.65 15.28
CA ARG A 650 9.03 20.63 15.93
C ARG A 650 8.33 19.97 17.11
N ASP A 651 7.24 20.55 17.62
CA ASP A 651 6.39 19.89 18.60
C ASP A 651 5.60 18.78 17.89
N PRO A 652 5.82 17.50 18.23
CA PRO A 652 5.10 16.40 17.62
C PRO A 652 3.59 16.41 17.92
N LEU A 653 3.14 17.22 18.88
CA LEU A 653 1.74 17.44 19.23
C LEU A 653 1.23 18.81 18.74
N VAL A 654 1.96 19.49 17.85
CA VAL A 654 1.53 20.78 17.28
C VAL A 654 0.09 20.69 16.75
N ARG A 655 -0.70 21.72 17.04
CA ARG A 655 -2.10 21.74 16.65
C ARG A 655 -2.22 22.05 15.16
N ILE A 656 -2.93 21.22 14.42
CA ILE A 656 -3.19 21.40 13.00
C ILE A 656 -4.46 22.22 12.84
N THR A 657 -4.35 23.40 12.26
CA THR A 657 -5.48 24.30 11.98
C THR A 657 -5.98 24.18 10.55
N GLY A 658 -5.16 23.66 9.64
CA GLY A 658 -5.45 23.72 8.20
C GLY A 658 -5.31 25.14 7.65
N PHE A 659 -5.44 25.29 6.34
CA PHE A 659 -5.26 26.59 5.68
C PHE A 659 -6.18 26.73 4.47
N ARG A 660 -6.44 27.98 4.08
CA ARG A 660 -7.08 28.29 2.81
C ARG A 660 -6.02 28.37 1.72
N PRO A 661 -6.18 27.66 0.60
CA PRO A 661 -5.24 27.74 -0.50
C PRO A 661 -5.33 29.09 -1.21
N GLU A 662 -4.24 29.47 -1.87
CA GLU A 662 -4.20 30.67 -2.71
C GLU A 662 -4.91 30.41 -4.04
N MET A 663 -5.71 31.36 -4.52
CA MET A 663 -6.43 31.23 -5.79
C MET A 663 -5.70 32.01 -6.87
N VAL A 664 -4.96 31.30 -7.72
CA VAL A 664 -4.18 31.94 -8.79
C VAL A 664 -4.73 31.59 -10.17
N PRO A 665 -4.68 32.52 -11.14
CA PRO A 665 -5.09 32.22 -12.51
C PRO A 665 -4.07 31.28 -13.16
N LYS A 666 -4.53 30.09 -13.55
CA LYS A 666 -3.73 29.06 -14.24
C LYS A 666 -4.16 28.91 -15.69
N PRO A 667 -3.23 28.76 -16.64
CA PRO A 667 -3.56 28.50 -18.03
C PRO A 667 -4.20 27.11 -18.19
N GLU A 668 -5.37 27.05 -18.80
CA GLU A 668 -6.03 25.79 -19.18
C GLU A 668 -5.77 25.43 -20.66
N PRO A 669 -5.96 24.17 -21.09
CA PRO A 669 -5.75 23.76 -22.49
C PRO A 669 -6.68 24.45 -23.50
N ASP A 670 -7.80 25.03 -23.05
CA ASP A 670 -8.68 25.85 -23.89
C ASP A 670 -8.12 27.28 -24.12
N GLY A 671 -6.94 27.58 -23.55
CA GLY A 671 -6.24 28.84 -23.67
C GLY A 671 -6.77 29.95 -22.76
N ARG A 672 -7.77 29.69 -21.92
CA ARG A 672 -8.34 30.68 -21.00
C ARG A 672 -7.84 30.44 -19.58
N PRO A 673 -7.32 31.46 -18.89
CA PRO A 673 -6.91 31.28 -17.50
C PRO A 673 -8.13 31.10 -16.58
N ARG A 674 -8.07 30.10 -15.70
CA ARG A 674 -9.06 29.89 -14.64
C ARG A 674 -8.38 29.97 -13.28
N PHE A 675 -9.04 30.55 -12.28
CA PHE A 675 -8.55 30.54 -10.91
C PHE A 675 -8.61 29.11 -10.36
N ALA A 676 -7.47 28.63 -9.87
CA ALA A 676 -7.32 27.31 -9.28
C ALA A 676 -6.60 27.42 -7.92
N PRO A 677 -6.93 26.54 -6.96
CA PRO A 677 -6.28 26.53 -5.66
C PRO A 677 -4.85 25.98 -5.76
N VAL A 678 -3.90 26.71 -5.18
CA VAL A 678 -2.50 26.31 -5.08
C VAL A 678 -1.97 26.45 -3.65
N ASN A 679 -0.93 25.68 -3.34
CA ASN A 679 -0.05 26.00 -2.23
C ASN A 679 1.28 26.54 -2.77
N GLY A 680 1.58 27.81 -2.47
CA GLY A 680 2.84 28.44 -2.83
C GLY A 680 3.96 28.06 -1.86
N VAL A 681 5.07 27.52 -2.39
CA VAL A 681 6.28 27.20 -1.63
C VAL A 681 7.38 28.18 -2.01
N THR A 682 7.79 29.04 -1.08
CA THR A 682 8.92 29.95 -1.27
C THR A 682 10.22 29.27 -0.84
N THR A 683 11.21 29.18 -1.72
CA THR A 683 12.54 28.66 -1.40
C THR A 683 13.56 29.77 -1.52
N VAL A 684 14.24 30.10 -0.42
CA VAL A 684 15.37 31.06 -0.41
C VAL A 684 16.66 30.27 -0.29
N PHE A 685 17.64 30.54 -1.16
CA PHE A 685 18.87 29.76 -1.24
C PHE A 685 20.05 30.58 -1.77
N TRP A 686 21.26 30.08 -1.54
CA TRP A 686 22.48 30.66 -2.08
C TRP A 686 22.75 30.19 -3.50
N THR A 687 23.26 31.07 -4.34
CA THR A 687 23.73 30.78 -5.69
C THR A 687 25.23 31.04 -5.82
N GLU A 688 25.86 30.39 -6.78
CA GLU A 688 27.25 30.62 -7.16
C GLU A 688 27.39 30.84 -8.66
N GLU A 689 28.37 31.63 -9.05
CA GLU A 689 28.66 31.93 -10.45
C GLU A 689 29.54 30.83 -11.07
N THR A 690 29.13 30.33 -12.25
CA THR A 690 29.83 29.26 -12.98
C THR A 690 30.10 29.64 -14.43
N GLY A 691 31.31 29.30 -14.90
CA GLY A 691 31.78 29.48 -16.27
C GLY A 691 33.19 30.07 -16.32
N GLU A 692 34.15 29.33 -16.89
CA GLU A 692 35.45 29.89 -17.30
C GLU A 692 35.42 30.12 -18.82
N GLY A 693 35.68 31.36 -19.25
CA GLY A 693 35.76 31.75 -20.67
C GLY A 693 34.71 32.80 -21.10
N PRO A 694 34.78 33.29 -22.36
CA PRO A 694 33.98 34.42 -22.86
C PRO A 694 32.49 34.12 -23.12
N GLY A 695 31.93 33.04 -22.54
CA GLY A 695 30.51 32.70 -22.63
C GLY A 695 29.66 33.42 -21.57
N PRO A 696 28.32 33.35 -21.66
CA PRO A 696 27.45 33.94 -20.64
C PRO A 696 27.65 33.23 -19.30
N ARG A 697 27.99 34.01 -18.27
CA ARG A 697 28.09 33.58 -16.86
C ARG A 697 26.76 32.95 -16.43
N ARG A 698 26.79 31.81 -15.74
CA ARG A 698 25.60 31.08 -15.28
C ARG A 698 25.59 30.99 -13.76
N SER A 699 24.50 31.35 -13.11
CA SER A 699 24.34 31.15 -11.67
C SER A 699 23.67 29.81 -11.38
N GLN A 700 24.19 29.03 -10.43
CA GLN A 700 23.61 27.76 -9.98
C GLN A 700 23.40 27.75 -8.47
N ALA A 701 22.45 26.96 -7.96
CA ALA A 701 22.23 26.85 -6.51
C ALA A 701 23.42 26.16 -5.82
N VAL A 702 23.85 26.72 -4.69
CA VAL A 702 24.93 26.16 -3.86
C VAL A 702 24.45 24.83 -3.25
N PRO A 703 25.16 23.71 -3.46
CA PRO A 703 24.76 22.42 -2.90
C PRO A 703 24.78 22.40 -1.38
N GLN A 704 23.86 21.65 -0.75
CA GLN A 704 23.77 21.52 0.71
C GLN A 704 25.09 21.09 1.36
N GLU A 705 25.88 20.22 0.72
CA GLU A 705 27.19 19.80 1.25
C GLU A 705 28.16 21.00 1.41
N VAL A 706 28.10 21.95 0.48
CA VAL A 706 28.91 23.17 0.53
C VAL A 706 28.40 24.10 1.63
N LEU A 707 27.08 24.21 1.80
CA LEU A 707 26.47 24.95 2.92
C LEU A 707 26.86 24.35 4.28
N ARG A 708 26.86 23.01 4.40
CA ARG A 708 27.31 22.32 5.63
C ARG A 708 28.77 22.65 5.94
N LYS A 709 29.64 22.60 4.94
CA LYS A 709 31.06 22.94 5.09
C LYS A 709 31.25 24.42 5.46
N ALA A 710 30.42 25.31 4.93
CA ALA A 710 30.47 26.74 5.23
C ALA A 710 30.03 27.06 6.66
N PHE A 711 28.91 26.47 7.10
CA PHE A 711 28.18 26.91 8.29
C PHE A 711 28.37 26.00 9.52
N LEU A 712 28.83 24.77 9.36
CA LEU A 712 28.98 23.81 10.46
C LEU A 712 30.44 23.40 10.68
N ALA A 713 30.79 23.10 11.92
CA ALA A 713 32.05 22.54 12.38
C ALA A 713 31.77 21.30 13.24
N GLY A 714 31.64 20.13 12.60
CA GLY A 714 31.22 18.90 13.29
C GLY A 714 29.73 18.96 13.66
N PRO A 715 29.34 18.69 14.92
CA PRO A 715 27.95 18.76 15.37
C PRO A 715 27.46 20.21 15.66
N ASN A 716 28.36 21.19 15.64
CA ASN A 716 28.07 22.56 16.05
C ASN A 716 28.16 23.52 14.87
N HIS A 717 27.61 24.73 15.01
CA HIS A 717 27.81 25.81 14.06
C HIS A 717 29.26 26.30 14.08
N HIS A 718 29.73 26.78 12.92
CA HIS A 718 31.08 27.31 12.79
C HIS A 718 31.26 28.54 13.71
N PRO A 719 32.42 28.74 14.38
CA PRO A 719 32.61 29.82 15.34
C PRO A 719 32.31 31.23 14.80
N GLU A 720 32.63 31.49 13.54
CA GLU A 720 32.29 32.77 12.87
C GLU A 720 30.78 32.96 12.62
N ILE A 721 30.04 31.86 12.46
CA ILE A 721 28.57 31.90 12.35
C ILE A 721 27.96 32.11 13.74
N LEU A 722 28.43 31.37 14.76
CA LEU A 722 28.01 31.58 16.15
C LEU A 722 28.22 33.03 16.58
N LYS A 723 29.43 33.57 16.38
CA LYS A 723 29.73 34.97 16.72
C LYS A 723 28.78 35.99 16.06
N ALA A 724 28.24 35.68 14.89
CA ALA A 724 27.39 36.59 14.14
C ALA A 724 25.89 36.41 14.44
N LEU A 725 25.45 35.21 14.82
CA LEU A 725 24.05 34.84 14.93
C LEU A 725 23.58 34.58 16.38
N ASP A 726 24.47 34.16 17.28
CA ASP A 726 24.19 33.85 18.70
C ASP A 726 23.99 35.16 19.47
N ARG A 727 22.72 35.52 19.68
CA ARG A 727 22.33 36.81 20.24
C ARG A 727 22.26 36.77 21.76
N ASP A 728 21.88 35.63 22.33
CA ASP A 728 21.79 35.47 23.78
C ASP A 728 23.09 34.95 24.43
N GLY A 729 24.05 34.51 23.62
CA GLY A 729 25.38 34.11 24.04
C GLY A 729 25.41 32.73 24.69
N ASP A 730 24.41 31.89 24.45
CA ASP A 730 24.30 30.56 25.04
C ASP A 730 25.21 29.50 24.37
N GLY A 731 25.86 29.87 23.25
CA GLY A 731 26.77 29.02 22.49
C GLY A 731 26.07 28.09 21.52
N THR A 732 24.76 28.22 21.32
CA THR A 732 23.94 27.49 20.35
C THR A 732 23.09 28.47 19.52
N LEU A 733 22.52 28.01 18.41
CA LEU A 733 21.63 28.84 17.59
C LEU A 733 20.22 28.28 17.61
N SER A 734 19.29 29.07 18.14
CA SER A 734 17.86 28.82 18.05
C SER A 734 17.33 29.08 16.63
N ASP A 735 16.12 28.58 16.32
CA ASP A 735 15.47 28.82 15.01
C ASP A 735 15.28 30.32 14.70
N ALA A 736 15.11 31.15 15.74
CA ALA A 736 14.98 32.59 15.63
C ALA A 736 16.31 33.27 15.27
N GLU A 737 17.44 32.71 15.70
CA GLU A 737 18.78 33.24 15.44
C GLU A 737 19.32 32.82 14.06
N LEU A 738 18.82 31.70 13.52
CA LEU A 738 19.12 31.22 12.17
C LEU A 738 18.48 32.07 11.04
N VAL A 739 17.95 33.25 11.35
CA VAL A 739 17.43 34.20 10.35
C VAL A 739 18.53 35.18 9.94
N LEU A 740 18.77 35.30 8.63
CA LEU A 740 19.62 36.34 8.03
C LEU A 740 18.84 37.66 7.83
N ASP A 741 18.59 38.37 8.93
CA ASP A 741 17.80 39.60 8.99
C ASP A 741 18.63 40.89 9.06
N SER A 742 19.97 40.79 9.02
CA SER A 742 20.87 41.95 9.03
C SER A 742 22.02 41.81 8.02
N PRO A 743 22.56 42.94 7.50
CA PRO A 743 23.72 42.93 6.61
C PRO A 743 24.92 42.19 7.21
N GLU A 744 25.15 42.33 8.52
CA GLU A 744 26.29 41.72 9.22
C GLU A 744 26.20 40.18 9.20
N LYS A 745 24.99 39.63 9.42
CA LYS A 745 24.75 38.18 9.36
C LYS A 745 24.88 37.66 7.93
N ILE A 746 24.37 38.39 6.95
CA ILE A 746 24.50 38.06 5.53
C ILE A 746 25.97 38.04 5.13
N ASP A 747 26.75 39.04 5.54
CA ASP A 747 28.17 39.13 5.23
C ASP A 747 28.97 38.02 5.93
N ALA A 748 28.61 37.64 7.15
CA ALA A 748 29.23 36.50 7.83
C ALA A 748 28.99 35.19 7.07
N ALA A 749 27.75 34.94 6.65
CA ALA A 749 27.40 33.79 5.81
C ALA A 749 28.16 33.80 4.47
N ARG A 750 28.18 34.96 3.79
CA ARG A 750 28.86 35.15 2.50
C ARG A 750 30.36 34.88 2.60
N ARG A 751 31.02 35.40 3.64
CA ARG A 751 32.44 35.13 3.92
C ARG A 751 32.72 33.64 4.12
N ARG A 752 31.86 32.93 4.84
CA ARG A 752 32.00 31.48 5.02
C ARG A 752 31.87 30.71 3.71
N LEU A 753 30.91 31.08 2.87
CA LEU A 753 30.70 30.46 1.56
C LEU A 753 31.93 30.66 0.66
N VAL A 754 32.46 31.88 0.60
CA VAL A 754 33.71 32.16 -0.12
C VAL A 754 34.87 31.34 0.44
N ALA A 755 35.00 31.25 1.77
CA ALA A 755 36.08 30.50 2.42
C ALA A 755 36.06 28.99 2.10
N VAL A 756 34.92 28.44 1.69
CA VAL A 756 34.81 27.02 1.31
C VAL A 756 34.80 26.76 -0.20
N GLY A 757 34.99 27.81 -1.00
CA GLY A 757 35.17 27.74 -2.45
C GLY A 757 33.99 28.20 -3.30
N VAL A 758 32.97 28.84 -2.71
CA VAL A 758 31.82 29.37 -3.46
C VAL A 758 32.21 30.68 -4.17
N THR A 759 32.01 30.75 -5.49
CA THR A 759 32.36 31.91 -6.29
C THR A 759 31.20 32.90 -6.36
N ASN A 760 31.42 34.14 -5.94
CA ASN A 760 30.43 35.22 -5.92
C ASN A 760 29.06 34.79 -5.33
N PRO A 761 29.01 34.31 -4.07
CA PRO A 761 27.79 33.80 -3.46
C PRO A 761 26.71 34.88 -3.36
N ASP A 762 25.52 34.64 -3.92
CA ASP A 762 24.40 35.58 -3.83
C ASP A 762 23.08 34.90 -3.45
N LEU A 763 22.14 35.66 -2.88
CA LEU A 763 20.84 35.14 -2.45
C LEU A 763 19.83 35.14 -3.60
N ALA A 764 19.17 34.01 -3.79
CA ALA A 764 18.08 33.86 -4.74
C ALA A 764 16.83 33.32 -4.05
N THR A 765 15.68 33.68 -4.62
CA THR A 765 14.37 33.19 -4.18
C THR A 765 13.66 32.53 -5.37
N SER A 766 13.13 31.34 -5.14
CA SER A 766 12.23 30.64 -6.06
C SER A 766 10.85 30.53 -5.40
N VAL A 767 9.79 30.70 -6.17
CA VAL A 767 8.42 30.46 -5.72
C VAL A 767 7.82 29.37 -6.60
N GLU A 768 7.50 28.23 -5.99
CA GLU A 768 6.87 27.12 -6.68
C GLU A 768 5.40 27.04 -6.28
N GLN A 769 4.51 27.19 -7.25
CA GLN A 769 3.08 26.97 -7.04
C GLN A 769 2.76 25.50 -7.22
N ARG A 770 2.26 24.84 -6.16
CA ARG A 770 1.82 23.45 -6.21
C ARG A 770 0.30 23.39 -6.35
N ASP A 771 -0.16 22.81 -7.46
CA ASP A 771 -1.58 22.73 -7.76
C ASP A 771 -2.29 21.74 -6.83
N LEU A 772 -3.50 22.11 -6.38
CA LEU A 772 -4.31 21.29 -5.49
C LEU A 772 -5.46 20.64 -6.26
N HIS A 773 -5.38 19.32 -6.44
CA HIS A 773 -6.37 18.52 -7.17
C HIS A 773 -7.06 17.44 -6.31
N HIS A 774 -6.58 17.23 -5.09
CA HIS A 774 -7.08 16.24 -4.13
C HIS A 774 -7.54 16.93 -2.84
N GLY A 775 -8.24 16.21 -1.98
CA GLY A 775 -8.88 16.79 -0.81
C GLY A 775 -10.27 17.34 -1.13
N VAL A 776 -10.91 16.81 -2.18
CA VAL A 776 -12.21 17.32 -2.65
C VAL A 776 -13.28 16.99 -1.62
N GLY A 777 -13.88 18.04 -1.07
CA GLY A 777 -14.94 17.92 -0.07
C GLY A 777 -16.28 17.48 -0.68
N PRO A 778 -17.18 16.90 0.14
CA PRO A 778 -18.53 16.57 -0.30
C PRO A 778 -19.32 17.83 -0.67
N LYS A 779 -20.42 17.64 -1.43
CA LYS A 779 -21.32 18.71 -1.90
C LYS A 779 -21.68 19.77 -0.84
N ARG A 780 -21.75 19.41 0.44
CA ARG A 780 -22.14 20.30 1.56
C ARG A 780 -21.03 21.25 2.03
N THR A 781 -19.76 20.96 1.74
CA THR A 781 -18.60 21.79 2.13
C THR A 781 -18.07 22.65 0.99
N ALA A 782 -18.64 22.52 -0.22
CA ALA A 782 -18.29 23.36 -1.36
C ALA A 782 -18.73 24.81 -1.12
N VAL A 783 -17.92 25.76 -1.58
CA VAL A 783 -18.24 27.20 -1.51
C VAL A 783 -19.47 27.50 -2.35
N ARG A 784 -20.49 28.08 -1.72
CA ARG A 784 -21.78 28.45 -2.36
C ARG A 784 -22.22 29.87 -2.08
N THR A 785 -21.61 30.50 -1.09
CA THR A 785 -21.90 31.86 -0.68
C THR A 785 -21.17 32.81 -1.61
N CYS A 786 -21.92 33.60 -2.38
CA CYS A 786 -21.35 34.57 -3.32
C CYS A 786 -20.38 35.54 -2.64
N GLU A 787 -20.67 35.90 -1.38
CA GLU A 787 -19.83 36.77 -0.55
C GLU A 787 -18.41 36.22 -0.32
N SER A 788 -18.19 34.91 -0.34
CA SER A 788 -16.85 34.33 -0.19
C SER A 788 -15.90 34.70 -1.34
N CYS A 789 -16.44 35.09 -2.50
CA CYS A 789 -15.64 35.52 -3.66
C CYS A 789 -15.89 36.97 -4.08
N HIS A 790 -17.05 37.56 -3.71
CA HIS A 790 -17.45 38.91 -4.09
C HIS A 790 -17.54 39.89 -2.91
N GLY A 791 -17.23 39.42 -1.70
CA GLY A 791 -17.15 40.23 -0.50
C GLY A 791 -15.76 40.85 -0.27
N PRO A 792 -15.62 41.69 0.76
CA PRO A 792 -14.35 42.35 1.11
C PRO A 792 -13.24 41.36 1.50
N ASP A 793 -13.60 40.19 2.03
CA ASP A 793 -12.68 39.11 2.40
C ASP A 793 -12.64 38.00 1.34
N SER A 794 -12.63 38.39 0.06
CA SER A 794 -12.66 37.46 -1.08
C SER A 794 -11.51 36.45 -1.03
N ILE A 795 -11.81 35.19 -1.34
CA ILE A 795 -10.80 34.14 -1.52
C ILE A 795 -10.00 34.27 -2.84
N LEU A 796 -10.40 35.16 -3.76
CA LEU A 796 -9.72 35.36 -5.03
C LEU A 796 -8.56 36.35 -4.85
N SER A 797 -7.35 35.93 -5.23
CA SER A 797 -6.10 36.70 -5.07
C SER A 797 -5.95 37.86 -6.05
N ASP A 798 -7.02 38.34 -6.68
CA ASP A 798 -6.98 39.34 -7.74
C ASP A 798 -7.24 40.77 -7.22
N PRO A 799 -6.25 41.68 -7.24
CA PRO A 799 -6.47 43.10 -6.97
C PRO A 799 -7.42 43.78 -7.98
N ALA A 800 -7.69 43.18 -9.16
CA ALA A 800 -8.62 43.70 -10.16
C ALA A 800 -10.09 43.31 -9.91
N SER A 801 -10.40 42.47 -8.91
CA SER A 801 -11.78 42.16 -8.51
C SER A 801 -12.55 43.38 -7.97
N GLY A 802 -11.85 44.46 -7.64
CA GLY A 802 -12.44 45.77 -7.32
C GLY A 802 -12.97 46.57 -8.52
N GLU A 803 -12.77 46.12 -9.77
CA GLU A 803 -13.12 46.90 -10.98
C GLU A 803 -14.38 46.42 -11.72
N ALA A 804 -14.96 45.26 -11.38
CA ALA A 804 -16.18 44.78 -12.03
C ALA A 804 -17.44 45.33 -11.34
N TYR A 805 -18.03 46.37 -11.93
CA TYR A 805 -19.28 46.97 -11.46
C TYR A 805 -20.47 45.98 -11.56
N VAL A 806 -21.10 45.70 -10.42
CA VAL A 806 -22.37 44.95 -10.29
C VAL A 806 -23.51 45.94 -10.00
N PHE A 807 -24.47 46.03 -10.91
CA PHE A 807 -25.65 46.90 -10.82
C PHE A 807 -26.45 46.61 -9.54
N GLY A 808 -26.69 47.64 -8.72
CA GLY A 808 -27.43 47.55 -7.45
C GLY A 808 -26.64 47.13 -6.21
N LEU A 809 -25.34 46.79 -6.34
CA LEU A 809 -24.50 46.33 -5.22
C LEU A 809 -23.15 47.06 -5.12
N SER A 810 -22.80 47.93 -6.07
CA SER A 810 -21.46 48.54 -6.17
C SER A 810 -21.43 50.04 -5.81
N ARG A 811 -20.24 50.53 -5.40
CA ARG A 811 -19.93 51.87 -4.85
C ARG A 811 -20.40 53.10 -5.68
N TRP A 812 -20.77 52.96 -6.95
CA TRP A 812 -21.05 54.08 -7.85
C TRP A 812 -22.56 54.25 -8.12
N ARG A 813 -23.28 54.76 -7.11
CA ARG A 813 -24.74 54.97 -7.10
C ARG A 813 -25.31 55.73 -8.32
N TRP A 814 -24.50 56.54 -9.01
CA TRP A 814 -24.96 57.33 -10.16
C TRP A 814 -25.24 56.47 -11.41
N ILE A 815 -24.55 55.34 -11.57
CA ILE A 815 -24.77 54.40 -12.69
C ILE A 815 -26.07 53.61 -12.47
N ASP A 816 -26.40 53.27 -11.22
CA ASP A 816 -27.70 52.63 -10.88
C ASP A 816 -28.88 53.56 -11.22
N VAL A 817 -28.73 54.86 -10.91
CA VAL A 817 -29.73 55.89 -11.27
C VAL A 817 -29.85 56.01 -12.79
N PHE A 818 -28.72 56.03 -13.51
CA PHE A 818 -28.73 56.10 -14.97
C PHE A 818 -29.41 54.88 -15.61
N GLY A 819 -29.14 53.66 -15.10
CA GLY A 819 -29.81 52.44 -15.57
C GLY A 819 -31.31 52.41 -15.24
N ALA A 820 -31.72 52.91 -14.06
CA ALA A 820 -33.13 53.06 -13.71
C ALA A 820 -33.86 54.05 -14.63
N VAL A 821 -33.20 55.15 -15.02
CA VAL A 821 -33.73 56.12 -15.99
C VAL A 821 -33.89 55.49 -17.37
N ILE A 822 -32.92 54.70 -17.84
CA ILE A 822 -33.03 53.98 -19.11
C ILE A 822 -34.20 53.00 -19.07
N LEU A 823 -34.31 52.18 -18.03
CA LEU A 823 -35.40 51.20 -17.90
C LEU A 823 -36.76 51.91 -17.83
N GLY A 824 -36.86 53.00 -17.08
CA GLY A 824 -38.04 53.86 -17.04
C GLY A 824 -38.39 54.42 -18.44
N SER A 825 -37.41 54.90 -19.19
CA SER A 825 -37.62 55.45 -20.53
C SER A 825 -38.09 54.39 -21.55
N VAL A 826 -37.56 53.16 -21.48
CA VAL A 826 -37.98 52.05 -22.34
C VAL A 826 -39.40 51.61 -22.00
N THR A 827 -39.72 51.53 -20.71
CA THR A 827 -41.06 51.15 -20.24
C THR A 827 -42.10 52.21 -20.64
N LEU A 828 -41.75 53.50 -20.51
CA LEU A 828 -42.58 54.60 -20.98
C LEU A 828 -42.76 54.56 -22.50
N SER A 829 -41.68 54.33 -23.26
CA SER A 829 -41.74 54.27 -24.72
C SER A 829 -42.57 53.08 -25.22
N ALA A 830 -42.45 51.92 -24.57
CA ALA A 830 -43.30 50.76 -24.83
C ALA A 830 -44.76 51.03 -24.48
N GLY A 831 -45.02 51.70 -23.35
CA GLY A 831 -46.36 52.12 -22.94
C GLY A 831 -47.00 53.11 -23.92
N VAL A 832 -46.24 54.11 -24.39
CA VAL A 832 -46.67 55.06 -25.41
C VAL A 832 -46.96 54.35 -26.72
N HIS A 833 -46.09 53.43 -27.16
CA HIS A 833 -46.30 52.66 -28.38
C HIS A 833 -47.55 51.77 -28.29
N ALA A 834 -47.76 51.09 -27.16
CA ALA A 834 -48.95 50.28 -26.92
C ALA A 834 -50.21 51.15 -26.87
N GLY A 835 -50.16 52.29 -26.19
CA GLY A 835 -51.25 53.28 -26.13
C GLY A 835 -51.60 53.83 -27.51
N LEU A 836 -50.60 54.14 -28.34
CA LEU A 836 -50.78 54.60 -29.70
C LEU A 836 -51.42 53.52 -30.58
N ARG A 837 -51.01 52.25 -30.44
CA ARG A 837 -51.66 51.12 -31.12
C ARG A 837 -53.13 50.98 -30.73
N VAL A 838 -53.45 51.09 -29.44
CA VAL A 838 -54.85 51.04 -28.95
C VAL A 838 -55.66 52.23 -29.47
N TRP A 839 -55.07 53.43 -29.50
CA TRP A 839 -55.72 54.63 -30.02
C TRP A 839 -55.97 54.55 -31.53
N ILE A 840 -55.00 54.09 -32.32
CA ILE A 840 -55.14 53.87 -33.78
C ILE A 840 -56.19 52.78 -34.04
N ALA A 841 -56.19 51.69 -33.28
CA ALA A 841 -57.19 50.63 -33.40
C ALA A 841 -58.61 51.13 -33.08
N ARG A 842 -58.76 52.00 -32.07
CA ARG A 842 -60.04 52.64 -31.73
C ARG A 842 -60.48 53.68 -32.76
N ARG A 843 -59.55 54.36 -33.43
CA ARG A 843 -59.85 55.27 -34.56
C ARG A 843 -60.28 54.51 -35.82
N ARG A 844 -59.60 53.41 -36.18
CA ARG A 844 -60.01 52.55 -37.32
C ARG A 844 -61.41 51.96 -37.14
N ARG A 845 -61.75 51.51 -35.92
CA ARG A 845 -63.12 51.05 -35.62
C ARG A 845 -64.18 52.15 -35.61
N ARG A 846 -63.80 53.43 -35.55
CA ARG A 846 -64.73 54.57 -35.68
C ARG A 846 -64.80 55.13 -37.10
N SER A 847 -63.89 54.77 -38.00
CA SER A 847 -63.89 55.16 -39.42
C SER A 847 -64.54 54.14 -40.36
N GLU A 848 -64.83 52.92 -39.88
CA GLU A 848 -65.47 51.83 -40.67
C GLU A 848 -66.92 51.57 -40.20
N GLY A 849 -67.69 52.65 -40.02
CA GLY A 849 -69.14 52.58 -39.79
C GLY A 849 -69.94 52.79 -41.09
N GLY A 850 -70.47 51.69 -41.65
CA GLY A 850 -71.61 51.67 -42.59
C GLY A 850 -71.36 50.95 -43.94
N PRO A 851 -72.42 50.44 -44.60
CA PRO A 851 -72.99 49.10 -44.36
C PRO A 851 -73.16 48.23 -45.64
N GLY A 852 -73.29 46.90 -45.49
CA GLY A 852 -74.01 46.04 -46.45
C GLY A 852 -73.46 44.62 -46.69
N ALA A 853 -74.24 43.62 -46.22
CA ALA A 853 -74.62 42.30 -46.80
C ALA A 853 -73.53 41.33 -47.34
N ASP A 854 -73.60 40.00 -47.25
CA ASP A 854 -74.49 39.00 -46.64
C ASP A 854 -73.82 37.60 -46.79
N ALA A 855 -74.40 36.59 -46.13
CA ALA A 855 -74.34 35.13 -46.41
C ALA A 855 -73.37 34.22 -45.61
N ALA A 856 -73.91 33.74 -44.48
CA ALA A 856 -73.95 32.38 -43.92
C ALA A 856 -73.03 31.26 -44.44
N VAL A 857 -72.45 30.46 -43.50
CA VAL A 857 -72.96 29.13 -43.07
C VAL A 857 -72.11 28.55 -41.91
N ASN A 858 -72.85 27.96 -40.94
CA ASN A 858 -72.55 27.25 -39.69
C ASN A 858 -71.39 26.20 -39.72
N GLN A 859 -70.44 26.20 -38.75
CA GLN A 859 -70.40 25.48 -37.44
C GLN A 859 -70.40 23.93 -37.53
N PRO A 860 -69.87 23.14 -36.55
CA PRO A 860 -69.45 23.50 -35.18
C PRO A 860 -68.12 22.86 -34.67
N VAL A 861 -67.70 23.31 -33.48
CA VAL A 861 -66.73 22.68 -32.56
C VAL A 861 -67.49 21.79 -31.56
N PRO A 862 -66.87 20.77 -30.96
CA PRO A 862 -67.11 20.60 -29.52
C PRO A 862 -65.86 20.29 -28.69
N SER A 863 -65.87 20.90 -27.50
CA SER A 863 -65.28 20.48 -26.21
C SER A 863 -65.56 19.00 -25.89
N THR A 864 -64.74 18.23 -25.17
CA THR A 864 -64.50 18.28 -23.71
C THR A 864 -63.48 17.21 -23.29
N LEU A 865 -62.88 17.43 -22.12
CA LEU A 865 -62.34 16.48 -21.12
C LEU A 865 -62.75 15.00 -21.26
N GLY A 866 -61.81 14.08 -21.00
CA GLY A 866 -62.10 12.67 -20.73
C GLY A 866 -60.84 11.78 -20.66
N GLU A 867 -60.78 10.95 -19.62
CA GLU A 867 -59.70 10.06 -19.20
C GLU A 867 -59.42 8.83 -20.11
N GLY A 868 -58.32 8.12 -19.81
CA GLY A 868 -58.06 6.72 -20.20
C GLY A 868 -56.85 6.54 -21.13
N GLN A 869 -55.68 6.06 -20.69
CA GLN A 869 -55.27 4.63 -20.67
C GLN A 869 -55.76 3.87 -21.93
N GLU A 870 -54.94 3.27 -22.79
CA GLU A 870 -53.89 2.28 -22.56
C GLU A 870 -53.11 2.01 -23.87
N ARG A 871 -51.89 1.44 -23.76
CA ARG A 871 -51.26 0.33 -24.55
C ARG A 871 -51.85 0.01 -25.95
N GLU A 872 -51.13 -0.35 -27.01
CA GLU A 872 -49.85 -1.05 -27.19
C GLU A 872 -49.55 -1.07 -28.72
N ARG A 873 -48.26 -1.13 -29.08
CA ARG A 873 -47.65 -1.80 -30.25
C ARG A 873 -48.17 -1.53 -31.68
N ALA A 874 -47.26 -1.00 -32.50
CA ALA A 874 -46.59 -1.77 -33.56
C ALA A 874 -45.13 -1.34 -33.67
#